data_AF-B8C0B6-F1
#
_entry.id   AF-B8C0B6-F1
#
_cell.length_a   1.000
_cell.length_b   1.000
_cell.length_c   1.000
_cell.angle_alpha   90.00
_cell.angle_beta   90.00
_cell.angle_gamma   90.00
#
_symmetry.space_group_name_H-M   'P 1'
#
loop_
_entity.id
_entity.type
_entity.pdbx_description
1 polymer ?
#
loop_
_entity_poly.entity_id
_entity_poly.type
_entity_poly.pdbx_seq_one_letter_code
_entity_poly.pdbx_strand_id
1 'polypeptide(L)'
;MITIGTSSSAVLALLFSTSSSSAVVASSSSRPQPKHPLHPKFHAHIKCPYADRWLTKGPEQAARELGLDSSVVFSNNGQYRKLQDDIKGSCAYTAPFSGDSCMEFRGDGWTTDSMTARCAQEGSSTYTEGEGCNIPEVSTAGYCVKDGASDGQQEYQVMIISSAADCDENKMACTTFVGGAFMASSTCDPSVAGGDEAGDASATTTDGGAATSAPDFAFPSTDATASHSCSIAPGAIGAAHQNAFSPGYSTSCPDTPGQESPYMWPLRWAADYESQSMAFGSDKVVFTSRGRTYYSLDNNWKRSDTTYQKGIQRTIGQGPCDESDVDQEWKEQGLNACNKDQTDGTMTTMLHLGNNMYFVSWKNDTAVEPGELDASKIEDCSVINLAVIGNIRPDWFLDKRGDDTDTQYLGNQHLFYDGNVPKLAKQWRKKDFASQYFVMSMMENPAGRMANETEDVAPEDKVNWPLILNIPGEGFGDDSLQRYSNHQLLTEEHDELFSLIERYQEIGGECVAAGGGDVGPPILDVHIPSNLEVDPNSWYSNEYTFSPIWEVPAKEDESMASMTSSAKAVTEVSDRVTVESCYDESTKTIDMSIHYADIEPTSEGTLPWMALGYRPADVCAMTPPSGGNTPIVLVTHASSDVAPQAHAGSLVPEAKSLSSDAFATMYQTLVPLEDTIEYTDVSVEAPMVDSSSTTAVGRASTSAEDTVVLNFKQVVDSKPEVMYLMYAIGSQSQLGFHTTRACFEVTDFPSCPSSQDNGVVIDISEDEESTNGATQASSGSQATASITIALTLAMAALVAF
;
A
#
# COMPACT_ATOMS: atom_id res chain seq x y z
N MET A 1 -39.13 19.96 -54.21
CA MET A 1 -39.31 20.67 -55.50
C MET A 1 -38.06 21.51 -55.71
N ILE A 2 -37.51 21.44 -56.93
CA ILE A 2 -36.29 22.09 -57.44
C ILE A 2 -34.97 21.37 -57.11
N THR A 3 -34.17 21.26 -58.15
CA THR A 3 -33.17 20.25 -58.53
C THR A 3 -31.96 20.98 -59.13
N ILE A 4 -30.83 20.27 -59.28
CA ILE A 4 -29.66 20.55 -60.16
C ILE A 4 -28.60 21.49 -59.52
N GLY A 5 -27.28 21.21 -59.58
CA GLY A 5 -26.58 20.29 -60.48
C GLY A 5 -25.11 20.00 -60.15
N THR A 6 -24.65 18.99 -60.88
CA THR A 6 -23.33 18.39 -61.01
C THR A 6 -22.41 19.17 -61.96
N SER A 7 -21.09 19.06 -61.78
CA SER A 7 -20.13 19.17 -62.89
C SER A 7 -18.82 18.43 -62.61
N SER A 8 -18.30 17.82 -63.69
CA SER A 8 -17.29 16.76 -63.78
C SER A 8 -15.85 17.24 -64.03
N SER A 9 -14.91 16.33 -63.72
CA SER A 9 -13.71 15.89 -64.46
C SER A 9 -12.66 16.88 -64.98
N ALA A 10 -11.39 16.61 -64.62
CA ALA A 10 -10.26 16.72 -65.53
C ALA A 10 -9.25 15.58 -65.28
N VAL A 11 -9.00 14.84 -66.37
CA VAL A 11 -8.06 13.73 -66.54
C VAL A 11 -6.71 14.31 -67.00
N LEU A 12 -5.59 13.82 -66.47
CA LEU A 12 -4.28 14.00 -67.09
C LEU A 12 -3.52 12.67 -67.10
N ALA A 13 -3.20 12.22 -68.32
CA ALA A 13 -2.41 11.03 -68.61
C ALA A 13 -0.98 11.43 -68.99
N LEU A 14 0.03 10.65 -68.57
CA LEU A 14 1.35 10.63 -69.22
C LEU A 14 2.10 9.30 -68.98
N LEU A 15 2.03 8.45 -70.01
CA LEU A 15 3.04 7.61 -70.67
C LEU A 15 4.19 6.92 -69.91
N PHE A 16 4.19 5.59 -70.14
CA PHE A 16 5.20 4.53 -70.08
C PHE A 16 6.69 4.87 -70.27
N SER A 17 7.55 4.17 -69.52
CA SER A 17 8.73 3.48 -70.08
C SER A 17 9.08 2.22 -69.29
N THR A 18 9.13 1.09 -70.00
CA THR A 18 9.57 -0.23 -69.55
C THR A 18 11.08 -0.37 -69.59
N SER A 19 11.69 -0.92 -68.53
CA SER A 19 12.96 -1.64 -68.63
C SER A 19 13.09 -2.68 -67.52
N SER A 20 13.10 -3.94 -67.94
CA SER A 20 13.44 -5.11 -67.15
C SER A 20 14.92 -5.08 -66.76
N SER A 21 15.24 -5.40 -65.51
CA SER A 21 16.58 -5.84 -65.11
C SER A 21 16.52 -6.73 -63.88
N SER A 22 17.29 -7.80 -63.95
CA SER A 22 17.33 -8.99 -63.10
C SER A 22 17.66 -8.69 -61.63
N ALA A 23 16.97 -9.39 -60.72
CA ALA A 23 17.31 -9.42 -59.30
C ALA A 23 18.59 -10.24 -59.08
N VAL A 24 19.65 -9.57 -58.62
CA VAL A 24 20.83 -10.19 -58.01
C VAL A 24 20.58 -10.20 -56.50
N VAL A 25 20.57 -11.39 -55.91
CA VAL A 25 20.59 -11.57 -54.45
C VAL A 25 21.97 -11.15 -53.95
N ALA A 26 22.04 -10.01 -53.26
CA ALA A 26 23.23 -9.56 -52.55
C ALA A 26 23.04 -9.82 -51.06
N SER A 27 23.92 -10.65 -50.48
CA SER A 27 24.02 -10.84 -49.04
C SER A 27 24.50 -9.56 -48.36
N SER A 28 23.79 -9.12 -47.33
CA SER A 28 24.18 -7.98 -46.50
C SER A 28 25.30 -8.41 -45.55
N SER A 29 26.55 -8.21 -45.98
CA SER A 29 27.70 -8.09 -45.08
C SER A 29 27.58 -6.74 -44.34
N SER A 30 27.31 -6.79 -43.04
CA SER A 30 27.31 -5.64 -42.16
C SER A 30 28.72 -5.04 -42.10
N ARG A 31 28.88 -3.83 -42.65
CA ARG A 31 30.10 -3.05 -42.46
C ARG A 31 30.15 -2.54 -41.01
N PRO A 32 31.30 -2.60 -40.32
CA PRO A 32 31.46 -1.99 -39.02
C PRO A 32 31.25 -0.48 -39.13
N GLN A 33 30.27 0.04 -38.38
CA GLN A 33 30.03 1.46 -38.22
C GLN A 33 31.29 2.13 -37.62
N PRO A 34 31.75 3.27 -38.16
CA PRO A 34 32.86 4.01 -37.58
C PRO A 34 32.44 4.56 -36.22
N LYS A 35 33.11 4.11 -35.15
CA LYS A 35 32.91 4.62 -33.79
C LYS A 35 33.37 6.07 -33.74
N HIS A 36 32.44 7.01 -33.57
CA HIS A 36 32.78 8.39 -33.25
C HIS A 36 33.33 8.45 -31.82
N PRO A 37 34.53 9.02 -31.61
CA PRO A 37 35.04 9.23 -30.25
C PRO A 37 34.10 10.17 -29.50
N LEU A 38 33.69 9.78 -28.29
CA LEU A 38 32.87 10.60 -27.41
C LEU A 38 33.59 11.92 -27.12
N HIS A 39 32.82 13.01 -27.16
CA HIS A 39 33.37 14.34 -26.95
C HIS A 39 33.96 14.47 -25.53
N PRO A 40 35.15 15.05 -25.31
CA PRO A 40 35.84 15.06 -24.01
C PRO A 40 35.03 15.68 -22.87
N LYS A 41 34.12 16.62 -23.17
CA LYS A 41 33.20 17.20 -22.18
C LYS A 41 32.21 16.18 -21.59
N PHE A 42 31.81 15.15 -22.33
CA PHE A 42 30.90 14.11 -21.83
C PHE A 42 31.60 13.14 -20.87
N HIS A 43 32.92 12.94 -21.02
CA HIS A 43 33.68 12.04 -20.14
C HIS A 43 33.73 12.51 -18.68
N ALA A 44 33.64 13.81 -18.42
CA ALA A 44 33.71 14.37 -17.08
C ALA A 44 32.42 14.18 -16.25
N HIS A 45 31.31 13.81 -16.88
CA HIS A 45 30.01 13.65 -16.21
C HIS A 45 29.67 12.19 -15.86
N ILE A 46 30.50 11.24 -16.28
CA ILE A 46 30.22 9.81 -16.11
C ILE A 46 30.92 9.31 -14.83
N LYS A 47 30.13 9.08 -13.78
CA LYS A 47 30.63 8.67 -12.45
C LYS A 47 30.86 7.15 -12.30
N CYS A 48 30.37 6.34 -13.23
CA CYS A 48 30.53 4.88 -13.15
C CYS A 48 31.92 4.43 -13.62
N PRO A 49 32.71 3.71 -12.80
CA PRO A 49 34.08 3.32 -13.12
C PRO A 49 34.20 2.35 -14.31
N TYR A 50 33.08 1.74 -14.73
CA TYR A 50 33.03 0.81 -15.85
C TYR A 50 32.32 1.37 -17.08
N ALA A 51 31.81 2.59 -17.03
CA ALA A 51 30.97 3.14 -18.09
C ALA A 51 31.62 3.14 -19.47
N ASP A 52 32.94 3.27 -19.54
CA ASP A 52 33.67 3.20 -20.81
C ASP A 52 33.55 1.81 -21.46
N ARG A 53 33.50 0.73 -20.66
CA ARG A 53 33.24 -0.63 -21.17
C ARG A 53 31.79 -0.80 -21.62
N TRP A 54 30.84 -0.30 -20.83
CA TRP A 54 29.40 -0.36 -21.17
C TRP A 54 29.08 0.40 -22.45
N LEU A 55 29.60 1.63 -22.59
CA LEU A 55 29.36 2.49 -23.74
C LEU A 55 30.07 2.00 -25.01
N THR A 56 31.21 1.31 -24.89
CA THR A 56 31.98 0.86 -26.06
C THR A 56 31.68 -0.57 -26.52
N LYS A 57 31.20 -1.43 -25.62
CA LYS A 57 30.97 -2.87 -25.85
C LYS A 57 29.51 -3.28 -25.74
N GLY A 58 28.63 -2.43 -25.20
CA GLY A 58 27.26 -2.81 -24.87
C GLY A 58 27.18 -3.59 -23.55
N PRO A 59 25.97 -3.67 -22.98
CA PRO A 59 25.74 -4.18 -21.63
C PRO A 59 26.08 -5.67 -21.48
N GLU A 60 25.72 -6.55 -22.42
CA GLU A 60 25.92 -8.00 -22.24
C GLU A 60 27.39 -8.41 -22.36
N GLN A 61 28.17 -7.71 -23.20
CA GLN A 61 29.60 -7.99 -23.34
C GLN A 61 30.40 -7.36 -22.19
N ALA A 62 29.99 -6.20 -21.69
CA ALA A 62 30.58 -5.60 -20.50
C ALA A 62 30.35 -6.48 -19.25
N ALA A 63 29.14 -7.02 -19.06
CA ALA A 63 28.82 -7.94 -17.97
C ALA A 63 29.70 -9.22 -18.00
N ARG A 64 29.86 -9.83 -19.18
CA ARG A 64 30.76 -10.98 -19.37
C ARG A 64 32.23 -10.68 -19.09
N GLU A 65 32.74 -9.55 -19.59
CA GLU A 65 34.13 -9.14 -19.35
C GLU A 65 34.39 -8.72 -17.89
N LEU A 66 33.34 -8.31 -17.16
CA LEU A 66 33.39 -7.95 -15.74
C LEU A 66 33.10 -9.14 -14.80
N GLY A 67 32.80 -10.33 -15.34
CA GLY A 67 32.52 -11.54 -14.55
C GLY A 67 31.17 -11.53 -13.85
N LEU A 68 30.20 -10.78 -14.37
CA LEU A 68 28.86 -10.59 -13.78
C LEU A 68 27.78 -11.47 -14.43
N ASP A 69 28.16 -12.44 -15.27
CA ASP A 69 27.22 -13.32 -15.98
C ASP A 69 26.89 -14.57 -15.13
N SER A 70 25.64 -14.66 -14.68
CA SER A 70 25.09 -15.70 -13.79
C SER A 70 24.96 -17.08 -14.44
N SER A 71 25.11 -17.19 -15.77
CA SER A 71 24.95 -18.44 -16.52
C SER A 71 26.10 -19.45 -16.34
N VAL A 72 27.16 -19.11 -15.60
CA VAL A 72 28.34 -19.98 -15.38
C VAL A 72 28.28 -20.75 -14.05
N VAL A 73 27.29 -20.51 -13.17
CA VAL A 73 27.30 -21.08 -11.79
C VAL A 73 26.39 -22.30 -11.59
N PHE A 74 25.39 -22.55 -12.44
CA PHE A 74 24.40 -23.62 -12.19
C PHE A 74 24.31 -24.64 -13.32
N SER A 75 25.12 -25.69 -13.26
CA SER A 75 24.86 -26.92 -14.02
C SER A 75 25.31 -28.13 -13.19
N ASN A 76 24.38 -28.81 -12.50
CA ASN A 76 24.63 -30.06 -11.78
C ASN A 76 23.36 -30.92 -11.64
N ASN A 77 23.05 -31.73 -12.66
CA ASN A 77 21.95 -32.72 -12.66
C ASN A 77 22.26 -34.01 -11.86
N GLY A 78 23.12 -33.94 -10.84
CA GLY A 78 23.60 -35.10 -10.07
C GLY A 78 23.10 -35.19 -8.62
N GLN A 79 22.34 -34.22 -8.12
CA GLN A 79 21.99 -34.12 -6.69
C GLN A 79 20.78 -34.95 -6.25
N TYR A 80 19.82 -35.28 -7.13
CA TYR A 80 18.57 -35.93 -6.69
C TYR A 80 18.73 -37.33 -6.06
N ARG A 81 19.72 -38.14 -6.47
CA ARG A 81 19.96 -39.46 -5.84
C ARG A 81 20.74 -39.42 -4.53
N LYS A 82 21.36 -38.30 -4.16
CA LYS A 82 22.03 -38.12 -2.86
C LYS A 82 21.12 -37.55 -1.77
N LEU A 83 19.89 -37.16 -2.12
CA LEU A 83 18.97 -36.46 -1.23
C LEU A 83 18.21 -37.38 -0.25
N GLN A 84 18.10 -38.70 -0.52
CA GLN A 84 17.40 -39.62 0.41
C GLN A 84 18.30 -40.16 1.54
N ASP A 85 19.63 -40.15 1.38
CA ASP A 85 20.56 -40.76 2.35
C ASP A 85 20.95 -39.82 3.52
N ASP A 86 20.41 -38.59 3.58
CA ASP A 86 20.80 -37.56 4.57
C ASP A 86 19.65 -37.05 5.45
N ILE A 87 18.53 -37.79 5.50
CA ILE A 87 17.41 -37.45 6.39
C ILE A 87 17.73 -37.92 7.81
N LYS A 88 17.72 -36.99 8.77
CA LYS A 88 17.94 -37.27 10.20
C LYS A 88 16.63 -37.42 10.99
N GLY A 89 15.55 -36.83 10.49
CA GLY A 89 14.20 -36.96 11.03
C GLY A 89 13.24 -35.99 10.35
N SER A 90 11.98 -35.99 10.80
CA SER A 90 10.94 -35.08 10.32
C SER A 90 10.06 -34.58 11.45
N CYS A 91 9.37 -33.48 11.20
CA CYS A 91 8.42 -32.84 12.08
C CYS A 91 7.11 -32.64 11.32
N ALA A 92 6.05 -33.33 11.72
CA ALA A 92 4.70 -33.10 11.21
C ALA A 92 3.96 -32.15 12.14
N TYR A 93 3.28 -31.14 11.61
CA TYR A 93 2.57 -30.11 12.38
C TYR A 93 1.45 -29.49 11.55
N THR A 94 0.56 -28.70 12.16
CA THR A 94 -0.49 -27.98 11.43
C THR A 94 -0.12 -26.50 11.39
N ALA A 95 0.22 -26.01 10.19
CA ALA A 95 0.52 -24.61 9.96
C ALA A 95 -0.78 -23.78 9.89
N PRO A 96 -0.82 -22.55 10.44
CA PRO A 96 -2.03 -21.73 10.46
C PRO A 96 -2.61 -21.39 9.09
N PHE A 97 -1.75 -21.30 8.07
CA PHE A 97 -2.13 -20.85 6.72
C PHE A 97 -2.33 -22.00 5.72
N SER A 98 -1.59 -23.10 5.88
CA SER A 98 -1.55 -24.20 4.90
C SER A 98 -2.12 -25.52 5.42
N GLY A 99 -2.58 -25.58 6.67
CA GLY A 99 -3.04 -26.82 7.30
C GLY A 99 -1.88 -27.77 7.60
N ASP A 100 -2.11 -29.08 7.48
CA ASP A 100 -1.10 -30.09 7.78
C ASP A 100 0.16 -29.92 6.91
N SER A 101 1.29 -29.73 7.57
CA SER A 101 2.59 -29.48 6.98
C SER A 101 3.64 -30.42 7.57
N CYS A 102 4.77 -30.53 6.88
CA CYS A 102 5.88 -31.35 7.34
C CYS A 102 7.22 -30.74 6.97
N MET A 103 8.17 -30.84 7.89
CA MET A 103 9.54 -30.36 7.75
C MET A 103 10.51 -31.52 7.97
N GLU A 104 11.48 -31.68 7.06
CA GLU A 104 12.57 -32.65 7.21
C GLU A 104 13.83 -31.99 7.73
N PHE A 105 14.53 -32.69 8.60
CA PHE A 105 15.84 -32.29 9.10
C PHE A 105 16.92 -33.06 8.35
N ARG A 106 17.81 -32.33 7.70
CA ARG A 106 18.92 -32.89 6.89
C ARG A 106 20.27 -32.30 7.27
N GLY A 107 21.32 -33.06 7.04
CA GLY A 107 22.70 -32.69 7.37
C GLY A 107 23.18 -33.21 8.71
N ASP A 108 24.50 -33.41 8.82
CA ASP A 108 25.16 -34.02 10.00
C ASP A 108 25.18 -33.11 11.24
N GLY A 109 24.76 -31.85 11.13
CA GLY A 109 24.68 -30.91 12.25
C GLY A 109 23.48 -31.16 13.19
N TRP A 110 22.53 -32.02 12.80
CA TRP A 110 21.36 -32.33 13.61
C TRP A 110 21.62 -33.45 14.63
N THR A 111 21.17 -33.25 15.86
CA THR A 111 21.05 -34.29 16.88
C THR A 111 19.56 -34.55 17.16
N THR A 112 19.24 -35.73 17.71
CA THR A 112 17.88 -36.08 18.13
C THR A 112 17.27 -35.00 19.04
N ASP A 113 18.07 -34.49 19.98
CA ASP A 113 17.65 -33.45 20.92
C ASP A 113 17.40 -32.11 20.20
N SER A 114 18.25 -31.71 19.26
CA SER A 114 18.09 -30.43 18.55
C SER A 114 16.92 -30.45 17.57
N MET A 115 16.68 -31.58 16.89
CA MET A 115 15.51 -31.74 16.03
C MET A 115 14.21 -31.78 16.84
N THR A 116 14.20 -32.48 17.98
CA THR A 116 13.02 -32.52 18.89
C THR A 116 12.71 -31.12 19.40
N ALA A 117 13.72 -30.37 19.85
CA ALA A 117 13.55 -29.01 20.33
C ALA A 117 13.06 -28.05 19.23
N ARG A 118 13.58 -28.17 18.01
CA ARG A 118 13.12 -27.37 16.87
C ARG A 118 11.68 -27.69 16.48
N CYS A 119 11.34 -28.98 16.41
CA CYS A 119 9.99 -29.43 16.09
C CYS A 119 8.95 -28.94 17.12
N ALA A 120 9.31 -28.95 18.41
CA ALA A 120 8.45 -28.46 19.48
C ALA A 120 8.11 -26.96 19.43
N GLN A 121 8.78 -26.17 18.58
CA GLN A 121 8.41 -24.77 18.31
C GLN A 121 7.15 -24.66 17.44
N GLU A 122 6.82 -25.72 16.69
CA GLU A 122 5.63 -25.76 15.87
C GLU A 122 4.42 -26.24 16.69
N GLY A 123 3.27 -25.60 16.51
CA GLY A 123 2.02 -25.95 17.19
C GLY A 123 1.52 -27.34 16.80
N SER A 124 1.12 -28.14 17.79
CA SER A 124 0.60 -29.52 17.57
C SER A 124 1.56 -30.44 16.81
N SER A 125 2.86 -30.25 17.00
CA SER A 125 3.90 -30.98 16.28
C SER A 125 4.18 -32.39 16.79
N THR A 126 4.65 -33.26 15.89
CA THR A 126 5.13 -34.61 16.17
C THR A 126 6.46 -34.84 15.45
N TYR A 127 7.51 -35.08 16.22
CA TYR A 127 8.84 -35.43 15.70
C TYR A 127 8.97 -36.94 15.47
N THR A 128 9.55 -37.33 14.34
CA THR A 128 9.88 -38.71 14.00
C THR A 128 11.35 -38.82 13.59
N GLU A 129 12.13 -39.61 14.32
CA GLU A 129 13.57 -39.78 14.07
C GLU A 129 13.84 -40.70 12.87
N GLY A 130 14.78 -40.30 12.01
CA GLY A 130 15.27 -41.10 10.88
C GLY A 130 14.29 -41.27 9.72
N GLU A 131 13.10 -40.68 9.79
CA GLU A 131 12.07 -40.75 8.75
C GLU A 131 11.83 -39.37 8.13
N GLY A 132 11.68 -39.33 6.80
CA GLY A 132 11.29 -38.13 6.06
C GLY A 132 9.79 -37.87 6.13
N CYS A 133 9.36 -36.80 5.47
CA CYS A 133 7.95 -36.45 5.39
C CYS A 133 7.18 -37.46 4.53
N ASN A 134 6.15 -38.08 5.11
CA ASN A 134 5.30 -39.04 4.39
C ASN A 134 4.20 -38.32 3.61
N ILE A 135 4.57 -37.67 2.51
CA ILE A 135 3.66 -36.91 1.65
C ILE A 135 3.54 -37.63 0.30
N PRO A 136 2.32 -37.80 -0.27
CA PRO A 136 2.16 -38.33 -1.62
C PRO A 136 2.97 -37.52 -2.65
N GLU A 137 3.80 -38.20 -3.45
CA GLU A 137 4.66 -37.52 -4.45
C GLU A 137 3.86 -36.63 -5.43
N VAL A 138 2.62 -37.01 -5.75
CA VAL A 138 1.75 -36.29 -6.69
C VAL A 138 1.27 -34.92 -6.20
N SER A 139 1.44 -34.60 -4.91
CA SER A 139 0.98 -33.34 -4.32
C SER A 139 2.13 -32.43 -3.86
N THR A 140 3.38 -32.73 -4.19
CA THR A 140 4.52 -31.94 -3.69
C THR A 140 5.06 -31.01 -4.79
N ALA A 141 5.07 -29.70 -4.53
CA ALA A 141 5.63 -28.67 -5.41
C ALA A 141 7.17 -28.65 -5.34
N GLY A 142 7.71 -29.00 -4.18
CA GLY A 142 9.13 -28.95 -3.91
C GLY A 142 9.39 -28.88 -2.42
N TYR A 143 10.60 -28.46 -2.09
CA TYR A 143 11.02 -28.21 -0.72
C TYR A 143 11.50 -26.78 -0.61
N CYS A 144 11.10 -26.10 0.46
CA CYS A 144 11.75 -24.88 0.86
C CYS A 144 12.94 -25.20 1.75
N VAL A 145 14.15 -24.90 1.27
CA VAL A 145 15.40 -25.26 1.93
C VAL A 145 15.95 -24.07 2.69
N LYS A 146 16.09 -24.21 4.01
CA LYS A 146 16.65 -23.19 4.89
C LYS A 146 17.83 -23.75 5.65
N ASP A 147 18.88 -22.96 5.85
CA ASP A 147 19.96 -23.34 6.75
C ASP A 147 19.46 -23.27 8.21
N GLY A 148 19.74 -24.31 8.98
CA GLY A 148 19.36 -24.39 10.39
C GLY A 148 20.19 -23.45 11.28
N ALA A 149 19.94 -23.49 12.59
CA ALA A 149 20.58 -22.60 13.55
C ALA A 149 22.10 -22.86 13.75
N SER A 150 22.66 -23.91 13.17
CA SER A 150 24.08 -24.26 13.29
C SER A 150 24.63 -24.81 11.97
N ASP A 151 25.94 -24.64 11.76
CA ASP A 151 26.64 -25.13 10.58
C ASP A 151 26.34 -26.61 10.31
N GLY A 152 25.91 -26.91 9.08
CA GLY A 152 25.59 -28.27 8.65
C GLY A 152 24.20 -28.76 9.04
N GLN A 153 23.34 -27.90 9.59
CA GLN A 153 21.90 -28.15 9.73
C GLN A 153 21.16 -27.57 8.53
N GLN A 154 20.23 -28.32 7.96
CA GLN A 154 19.30 -27.84 6.95
C GLN A 154 17.88 -28.28 7.29
N GLU A 155 16.93 -27.37 7.12
CA GLU A 155 15.49 -27.58 7.23
C GLU A 155 14.91 -27.62 5.81
N TYR A 156 14.18 -28.69 5.50
CA TYR A 156 13.50 -28.88 4.22
C TYR A 156 12.00 -28.92 4.49
N GLN A 157 11.35 -27.77 4.37
CA GLN A 157 9.90 -27.70 4.54
C GLN A 157 9.20 -28.11 3.26
N VAL A 158 8.28 -29.07 3.35
CA VAL A 158 7.58 -29.56 2.15
C VAL A 158 6.56 -28.53 1.69
N MET A 159 6.65 -28.18 0.41
CA MET A 159 5.74 -27.27 -0.25
C MET A 159 4.74 -28.11 -1.04
N ILE A 160 3.46 -28.04 -0.69
CA ILE A 160 2.40 -28.89 -1.24
C ILE A 160 1.67 -28.11 -2.35
N ILE A 161 1.52 -28.74 -3.53
CA ILE A 161 0.61 -28.24 -4.56
C ILE A 161 -0.80 -28.47 -4.05
N SER A 162 -1.53 -27.39 -3.87
CA SER A 162 -2.96 -27.43 -3.54
C SER A 162 -3.73 -26.68 -4.62
N SER A 163 -5.06 -26.67 -4.53
CA SER A 163 -5.89 -25.79 -5.37
C SER A 163 -5.63 -24.29 -5.12
N ALA A 164 -4.85 -23.95 -4.09
CA ALA A 164 -4.51 -22.59 -3.66
C ALA A 164 -3.00 -22.30 -3.70
N ALA A 165 -2.16 -23.20 -4.23
CA ALA A 165 -0.71 -23.00 -4.30
C ALA A 165 -0.12 -23.79 -5.48
N ASP A 166 0.21 -23.12 -6.59
CA ASP A 166 0.94 -23.70 -7.71
C ASP A 166 2.47 -23.71 -7.48
N CYS A 167 3.26 -24.09 -8.50
CA CYS A 167 4.72 -24.16 -8.39
C CYS A 167 5.37 -22.79 -8.11
N ASP A 168 4.85 -21.72 -8.71
CA ASP A 168 5.39 -20.37 -8.58
C ASP A 168 4.93 -19.72 -7.26
N GLU A 169 3.70 -19.99 -6.83
CA GLU A 169 3.20 -19.59 -5.51
C GLU A 169 3.95 -20.31 -4.39
N ASN A 170 4.20 -21.62 -4.52
CA ASN A 170 5.02 -22.35 -3.54
C ASN A 170 6.47 -21.86 -3.54
N LYS A 171 7.01 -21.45 -4.69
CA LYS A 171 8.33 -20.84 -4.78
C LYS A 171 8.36 -19.48 -4.08
N MET A 172 7.38 -18.63 -4.35
CA MET A 172 7.23 -17.33 -3.72
C MET A 172 7.02 -17.49 -2.21
N ALA A 173 6.14 -18.38 -1.78
CA ALA A 173 5.90 -18.64 -0.38
C ALA A 173 7.15 -19.13 0.34
N CYS A 174 7.94 -19.97 -0.33
CA CYS A 174 9.24 -20.39 0.17
C CYS A 174 10.20 -19.20 0.35
N THR A 175 10.33 -18.33 -0.66
CA THR A 175 11.29 -17.21 -0.60
C THR A 175 10.84 -16.09 0.33
N THR A 176 9.54 -15.81 0.38
CA THR A 176 8.96 -14.63 1.03
C THR A 176 8.51 -14.92 2.45
N PHE A 177 7.84 -16.06 2.68
CA PHE A 177 7.24 -16.36 3.99
C PHE A 177 8.11 -17.32 4.81
N VAL A 178 8.67 -18.36 4.20
CA VAL A 178 9.55 -19.33 4.89
C VAL A 178 10.99 -18.81 4.98
N GLY A 179 11.40 -17.96 4.04
CA GLY A 179 12.75 -17.38 3.95
C GLY A 179 13.83 -18.38 3.51
N GLY A 180 13.46 -19.38 2.71
CA GLY A 180 14.37 -20.40 2.18
C GLY A 180 14.60 -20.33 0.68
N ALA A 181 15.45 -21.22 0.16
CA ALA A 181 15.64 -21.44 -1.27
C ALA A 181 14.71 -22.54 -1.76
N PHE A 182 13.87 -22.24 -2.75
CA PHE A 182 12.95 -23.21 -3.30
C PHE A 182 13.67 -24.24 -4.19
N MET A 183 13.52 -25.51 -3.83
CA MET A 183 13.99 -26.65 -4.62
C MET A 183 12.78 -27.38 -5.18
N ALA A 184 12.47 -27.12 -6.44
CA ALA A 184 11.34 -27.69 -7.15
C ALA A 184 11.36 -29.23 -7.12
N SER A 185 10.21 -29.86 -6.96
CA SER A 185 10.05 -31.30 -7.21
C SER A 185 10.02 -31.56 -8.73
N SER A 186 9.99 -32.84 -9.13
CA SER A 186 9.75 -33.21 -10.53
C SER A 186 8.44 -32.66 -11.10
N THR A 187 7.46 -32.37 -10.25
CA THR A 187 6.17 -31.77 -10.65
C THR A 187 6.33 -30.30 -11.06
N CYS A 188 7.33 -29.61 -10.49
CA CYS A 188 7.59 -28.20 -10.73
C CYS A 188 8.93 -27.91 -11.42
N ASP A 189 9.66 -28.95 -11.86
CA ASP A 189 10.93 -28.78 -12.56
C ASP A 189 10.67 -28.56 -14.07
N PRO A 190 10.86 -27.33 -14.58
CA PRO A 190 10.59 -27.01 -15.98
C PRO A 190 11.54 -27.74 -16.94
N SER A 191 12.64 -28.31 -16.45
CA SER A 191 13.58 -29.08 -17.26
C SER A 191 13.11 -30.51 -17.56
N VAL A 192 12.08 -30.99 -16.84
CA VAL A 192 11.53 -32.34 -16.99
C VAL A 192 10.27 -32.36 -17.86
N ALA A 193 9.61 -31.20 -18.07
CA ALA A 193 8.40 -31.04 -18.88
C ALA A 193 8.62 -31.10 -20.42
N GLY A 194 9.57 -31.93 -20.87
CA GLY A 194 9.79 -32.26 -22.27
C GLY A 194 9.46 -33.73 -22.54
N GLY A 195 8.18 -34.09 -22.47
CA GLY A 195 7.72 -35.44 -22.77
C GLY A 195 6.20 -35.51 -22.92
N ASP A 196 5.76 -35.72 -24.15
CA ASP A 196 4.38 -36.02 -24.52
C ASP A 196 3.80 -37.18 -23.68
N GLU A 197 2.68 -36.96 -22.99
CA GLU A 197 1.46 -37.78 -23.03
C GLU A 197 0.47 -37.37 -21.93
N ALA A 198 -0.73 -36.98 -22.36
CA ALA A 198 -1.87 -36.73 -21.50
C ALA A 198 -2.41 -38.05 -20.91
N GLY A 199 -2.58 -38.07 -19.58
CA GLY A 199 -3.22 -39.16 -18.84
C GLY A 199 -4.20 -38.62 -17.83
N ASP A 200 -5.47 -38.60 -18.23
CA ASP A 200 -6.68 -38.35 -17.44
C ASP A 200 -6.75 -39.23 -16.18
N ALA A 201 -6.95 -38.59 -15.01
CA ALA A 201 -7.28 -39.28 -13.77
C ALA A 201 -8.27 -38.45 -12.93
N SER A 202 -9.54 -38.58 -13.29
CA SER A 202 -10.72 -38.29 -12.47
C SER A 202 -10.59 -38.84 -11.04
N ALA A 203 -10.67 -37.96 -10.04
CA ALA A 203 -10.87 -38.31 -8.64
C ALA A 203 -12.30 -37.92 -8.21
N THR A 204 -13.16 -38.94 -8.15
CA THR A 204 -14.48 -38.87 -7.53
C THR A 204 -14.32 -38.75 -6.01
N THR A 205 -14.90 -37.73 -5.37
CA THR A 205 -15.15 -37.76 -3.93
C THR A 205 -16.64 -37.52 -3.65
N THR A 206 -17.14 -38.41 -2.79
CA THR A 206 -18.53 -38.66 -2.43
C THR A 206 -18.99 -37.76 -1.29
N ASP A 207 -20.28 -37.40 -1.35
CA ASP A 207 -21.12 -36.80 -0.31
C ASP A 207 -20.93 -37.34 1.12
N GLY A 208 -21.11 -36.44 2.10
CA GLY A 208 -21.42 -36.80 3.48
C GLY A 208 -21.37 -35.63 4.45
N GLY A 209 -22.43 -34.81 4.48
CA GLY A 209 -22.50 -33.59 5.27
C GLY A 209 -22.62 -33.73 6.80
N ALA A 210 -22.43 -32.60 7.47
CA ALA A 210 -23.11 -32.24 8.72
C ALA A 210 -22.99 -30.73 8.92
N ALA A 211 -24.12 -30.04 8.78
CA ALA A 211 -24.30 -28.65 9.13
C ALA A 211 -23.94 -28.44 10.61
N THR A 212 -22.99 -27.53 10.87
CA THR A 212 -22.88 -26.86 12.17
C THR A 212 -22.95 -25.37 11.91
N SER A 213 -23.91 -24.76 12.59
CA SER A 213 -24.26 -23.34 12.63
C SER A 213 -23.03 -22.46 12.92
N ALA A 214 -22.79 -21.50 12.02
CA ALA A 214 -21.87 -20.39 12.23
C ALA A 214 -22.33 -19.53 13.44
N PRO A 215 -21.41 -19.07 14.30
CA PRO A 215 -21.76 -18.13 15.35
C PRO A 215 -21.95 -16.71 14.78
N ASP A 216 -23.08 -16.09 15.10
CA ASP A 216 -23.34 -14.67 14.96
C ASP A 216 -22.24 -13.86 15.67
N PHE A 217 -21.38 -13.19 14.90
CA PHE A 217 -20.43 -12.21 15.42
C PHE A 217 -21.10 -10.84 15.52
N ALA A 218 -21.79 -10.61 16.64
CA ALA A 218 -22.21 -9.28 17.05
C ALA A 218 -21.02 -8.59 17.73
N PHE A 219 -20.41 -7.60 17.06
CA PHE A 219 -19.58 -6.61 17.74
C PHE A 219 -20.43 -5.84 18.77
N PRO A 220 -19.90 -5.49 19.94
CA PRO A 220 -20.64 -4.72 20.94
C PRO A 220 -20.92 -3.31 20.40
N SER A 221 -22.10 -3.15 19.81
CA SER A 221 -22.72 -1.86 19.50
C SER A 221 -23.10 -1.17 20.82
N THR A 222 -22.25 -0.25 21.28
CA THR A 222 -22.61 0.77 22.29
C THR A 222 -21.90 2.09 22.01
N ASP A 223 -22.15 2.70 20.84
CA ASP A 223 -22.60 4.08 20.66
C ASP A 223 -22.53 4.47 19.16
N ALA A 224 -23.64 4.23 18.45
CA ALA A 224 -23.81 4.58 17.04
C ALA A 224 -24.15 6.06 16.86
N THR A 225 -23.39 6.97 17.49
CA THR A 225 -23.43 8.40 17.20
C THR A 225 -22.34 8.73 16.20
N ALA A 226 -22.71 8.93 14.93
CA ALA A 226 -21.85 9.45 13.84
C ALA A 226 -20.57 8.64 13.54
N SER A 227 -20.68 7.32 13.42
CA SER A 227 -19.56 6.46 12.99
C SER A 227 -19.06 6.82 11.58
N HIS A 228 -17.93 7.50 11.49
CA HIS A 228 -16.91 7.45 10.42
C HIS A 228 -17.36 7.53 8.94
N SER A 229 -18.47 8.21 8.61
CA SER A 229 -18.70 8.63 7.22
C SER A 229 -17.49 9.44 6.75
N CYS A 230 -17.11 9.30 5.48
CA CYS A 230 -15.91 9.94 4.88
C CYS A 230 -14.55 9.41 5.32
N SER A 231 -14.51 8.28 6.04
CA SER A 231 -13.23 7.62 6.32
C SER A 231 -12.54 7.24 5.02
N ILE A 232 -11.25 7.58 4.93
CA ILE A 232 -10.40 7.20 3.80
C ILE A 232 -9.85 5.79 4.05
N ALA A 233 -9.66 5.03 2.97
CA ALA A 233 -8.91 3.80 3.07
C ALA A 233 -7.47 4.12 3.54
N PRO A 234 -6.80 3.20 4.23
CA PRO A 234 -5.41 3.40 4.64
C PRO A 234 -4.44 3.31 3.46
N GLY A 235 -3.25 3.86 3.65
CA GLY A 235 -2.17 3.78 2.68
C GLY A 235 -2.37 4.68 1.46
N ALA A 236 -1.43 4.61 0.53
CA ALA A 236 -1.31 5.59 -0.52
C ALA A 236 -2.47 5.55 -1.54
N ILE A 237 -2.98 4.36 -1.89
CA ILE A 237 -4.23 4.16 -2.66
C ILE A 237 -5.43 4.72 -1.90
N GLY A 238 -5.37 4.66 -0.58
CA GLY A 238 -6.43 5.08 0.33
C GLY A 238 -6.76 6.56 0.27
N ALA A 239 -5.81 7.39 -0.18
CA ALA A 239 -6.07 8.79 -0.51
C ALA A 239 -7.16 8.97 -1.59
N ALA A 240 -7.30 8.03 -2.53
CA ALA A 240 -8.31 8.09 -3.58
C ALA A 240 -9.63 7.38 -3.23
N HIS A 241 -9.62 6.50 -2.23
CA HIS A 241 -10.71 5.58 -1.93
C HIS A 241 -11.31 5.80 -0.54
N GLN A 242 -12.59 5.53 -0.42
CA GLN A 242 -13.26 5.41 0.87
C GLN A 242 -12.74 4.15 1.58
N ASN A 243 -12.74 4.17 2.91
CA ASN A 243 -12.51 2.95 3.67
C ASN A 243 -13.59 1.93 3.33
N ALA A 244 -13.22 0.67 3.09
CA ALA A 244 -14.19 -0.38 2.78
C ALA A 244 -15.26 -0.57 3.87
N PHE A 245 -14.93 -0.27 5.13
CA PHE A 245 -15.83 -0.30 6.28
C PHE A 245 -16.56 1.02 6.51
N SER A 246 -16.30 2.05 5.69
CA SER A 246 -17.05 3.29 5.73
C SER A 246 -18.52 3.01 5.41
N PRO A 247 -19.48 3.56 6.17
CA PRO A 247 -20.88 3.53 5.76
C PRO A 247 -21.12 4.31 4.45
N GLY A 248 -20.14 5.12 4.04
CA GLY A 248 -20.11 5.88 2.79
C GLY A 248 -19.65 7.32 3.01
N TYR A 249 -19.85 8.15 1.99
CA TYR A 249 -19.48 9.56 1.99
C TYR A 249 -20.69 10.44 2.33
N SER A 250 -20.57 11.37 3.26
CA SER A 250 -21.63 12.36 3.50
C SER A 250 -21.63 13.44 2.41
N THR A 251 -22.72 14.21 2.33
CA THR A 251 -22.86 15.36 1.40
C THR A 251 -21.79 16.42 1.61
N SER A 252 -21.25 16.47 2.82
CA SER A 252 -20.14 17.31 3.19
C SER A 252 -19.39 16.60 4.30
N CYS A 253 -18.08 16.45 4.14
CA CYS A 253 -17.20 15.85 5.13
C CYS A 253 -16.48 16.98 5.85
N PRO A 254 -16.77 17.20 7.14
CA PRO A 254 -16.13 18.26 7.91
C PRO A 254 -14.60 18.21 7.82
N ASP A 255 -13.99 19.39 7.73
CA ASP A 255 -12.55 19.59 7.78
C ASP A 255 -11.78 18.92 6.64
N THR A 256 -12.46 18.52 5.55
CA THR A 256 -11.79 18.03 4.34
C THR A 256 -11.55 19.17 3.35
N PRO A 257 -10.47 19.14 2.55
CA PRO A 257 -10.25 20.11 1.49
C PRO A 257 -11.42 20.25 0.52
N GLY A 258 -12.07 19.14 0.20
CA GLY A 258 -13.25 19.11 -0.67
C GLY A 258 -14.55 19.61 -0.03
N GLN A 259 -14.59 19.92 1.27
CA GLN A 259 -15.83 20.18 2.01
C GLN A 259 -16.68 21.27 1.32
N GLU A 260 -17.95 20.96 1.03
CA GLU A 260 -18.90 21.84 0.31
C GLU A 260 -18.42 22.34 -1.06
N SER A 261 -17.38 21.75 -1.65
CA SER A 261 -16.96 22.14 -2.98
C SER A 261 -18.05 21.79 -4.00
N PRO A 262 -18.42 22.74 -4.89
CA PRO A 262 -19.38 22.47 -5.96
C PRO A 262 -18.82 21.52 -7.02
N TYR A 263 -17.52 21.21 -6.99
CA TYR A 263 -16.87 20.30 -7.94
C TYR A 263 -16.68 18.90 -7.38
N MET A 264 -17.17 18.59 -6.18
CA MET A 264 -17.27 17.18 -5.76
C MET A 264 -18.15 16.42 -6.73
N TRP A 265 -17.86 15.14 -6.94
CA TRP A 265 -18.82 14.28 -7.62
C TRP A 265 -20.12 14.23 -6.81
N PRO A 266 -21.30 14.20 -7.47
CA PRO A 266 -22.54 13.91 -6.77
C PRO A 266 -22.40 12.58 -6.03
N LEU A 267 -23.02 12.47 -4.86
CA LEU A 267 -22.95 11.20 -4.12
C LEU A 267 -23.64 10.07 -4.88
N ARG A 268 -24.72 10.39 -5.59
CA ARG A 268 -25.57 9.43 -6.28
C ARG A 268 -25.74 9.84 -7.73
N TRP A 269 -25.11 9.12 -8.65
CA TRP A 269 -25.18 9.46 -10.06
C TRP A 269 -24.91 8.27 -10.98
N ALA A 270 -25.32 8.41 -12.23
CA ALA A 270 -24.98 7.51 -13.31
C ALA A 270 -24.51 8.28 -14.54
N ALA A 271 -23.72 7.62 -15.39
CA ALA A 271 -23.35 8.13 -16.71
C ALA A 271 -22.96 7.00 -17.65
N ASP A 272 -23.16 7.22 -18.94
CA ASP A 272 -22.55 6.40 -19.98
C ASP A 272 -21.07 6.71 -20.04
N TYR A 273 -20.22 5.69 -20.12
CA TYR A 273 -18.79 5.86 -20.25
C TYR A 273 -18.24 5.28 -21.56
N GLU A 274 -17.19 5.91 -22.07
CA GLU A 274 -16.28 5.34 -23.07
C GLU A 274 -14.86 5.44 -22.53
N SER A 275 -14.18 4.30 -22.45
CA SER A 275 -12.78 4.19 -22.05
C SER A 275 -11.92 3.79 -23.23
N GLN A 276 -10.77 4.43 -23.39
CA GLN A 276 -9.75 4.08 -24.39
C GLN A 276 -8.42 3.91 -23.69
N SER A 277 -7.90 2.68 -23.66
CA SER A 277 -6.56 2.40 -23.12
C SER A 277 -5.52 2.49 -24.22
N MET A 278 -4.42 3.14 -23.91
CA MET A 278 -3.33 3.49 -24.81
C MET A 278 -2.10 2.65 -24.50
N ALA A 279 -1.30 2.32 -25.50
CA ALA A 279 -0.10 1.54 -25.25
C ALA A 279 0.99 2.27 -24.48
N PHE A 280 1.75 1.52 -23.68
CA PHE A 280 2.95 2.02 -23.01
C PHE A 280 3.82 2.87 -23.94
N GLY A 281 4.07 4.12 -23.54
CA GLY A 281 4.86 5.07 -24.31
C GLY A 281 4.25 5.51 -25.65
N SER A 282 2.94 5.32 -25.87
CA SER A 282 2.28 5.59 -27.15
C SER A 282 0.83 6.05 -27.01
N ASP A 283 0.40 7.01 -27.84
CA ASP A 283 -1.01 7.41 -27.96
C ASP A 283 -1.89 6.40 -28.74
N LYS A 284 -1.34 5.23 -29.10
CA LYS A 284 -2.07 4.21 -29.84
C LYS A 284 -3.07 3.53 -28.91
N VAL A 285 -4.35 3.70 -29.18
CA VAL A 285 -5.44 2.95 -28.52
C VAL A 285 -5.31 1.46 -28.84
N VAL A 286 -5.22 0.63 -27.80
CA VAL A 286 -5.15 -0.83 -27.90
C VAL A 286 -6.40 -1.53 -27.38
N PHE A 287 -7.15 -0.87 -26.50
CA PHE A 287 -8.37 -1.39 -25.91
C PHE A 287 -9.41 -0.27 -25.81
N THR A 288 -10.66 -0.61 -26.06
CA THR A 288 -11.78 0.31 -25.93
C THR A 288 -12.92 -0.40 -25.22
N SER A 289 -13.50 0.24 -24.21
CA SER A 289 -14.72 -0.25 -23.58
C SER A 289 -15.78 0.84 -23.48
N ARG A 290 -17.05 0.45 -23.49
CA ARG A 290 -18.19 1.35 -23.32
C ARG A 290 -19.26 0.68 -22.46
N GLY A 291 -20.02 1.50 -21.75
CA GLY A 291 -21.04 1.00 -20.84
C GLY A 291 -21.73 2.12 -20.08
N ARG A 292 -22.33 1.77 -18.95
CA ARG A 292 -22.94 2.71 -18.00
C ARG A 292 -22.45 2.42 -16.59
N THR A 293 -22.04 3.46 -15.87
CA THR A 293 -21.64 3.36 -14.47
C THR A 293 -22.66 4.03 -13.57
N TYR A 294 -22.82 3.50 -12.37
CA TYR A 294 -23.69 3.98 -11.31
C TYR A 294 -22.88 4.07 -10.03
N TYR A 295 -23.04 5.14 -9.30
CA TYR A 295 -22.37 5.39 -8.03
C TYR A 295 -23.42 5.72 -6.97
N SER A 296 -23.29 5.10 -5.81
CA SER A 296 -23.91 5.52 -4.55
C SER A 296 -22.78 5.66 -3.53
N LEU A 297 -22.03 6.76 -3.66
CA LEU A 297 -20.85 7.05 -2.85
C LEU A 297 -21.19 7.22 -1.37
N ASP A 298 -22.43 7.60 -1.06
CA ASP A 298 -22.98 7.69 0.29
C ASP A 298 -23.26 6.35 0.96
N ASN A 299 -23.28 5.26 0.18
CA ASN A 299 -23.34 3.89 0.66
C ASN A 299 -22.03 3.13 0.39
N ASN A 300 -21.00 3.79 -0.15
CA ASN A 300 -19.77 3.16 -0.62
C ASN A 300 -20.00 2.11 -1.74
N TRP A 301 -20.93 2.37 -2.67
CA TRP A 301 -21.31 1.43 -3.73
C TRP A 301 -20.99 1.95 -5.14
N LYS A 302 -20.59 1.04 -6.02
CA LYS A 302 -20.43 1.25 -7.46
C LYS A 302 -21.06 0.11 -8.23
N ARG A 303 -21.60 0.41 -9.40
CA ARG A 303 -21.93 -0.55 -10.44
C ARG A 303 -21.36 -0.08 -11.77
N SER A 304 -20.88 -1.01 -12.57
CA SER A 304 -20.40 -0.74 -13.93
C SER A 304 -20.92 -1.83 -14.86
N ASP A 305 -21.83 -1.46 -15.75
CA ASP A 305 -22.39 -2.33 -16.78
C ASP A 305 -21.64 -2.08 -18.09
N THR A 306 -20.81 -3.03 -18.52
CA THR A 306 -20.02 -2.92 -19.74
C THR A 306 -20.75 -3.62 -20.89
N THR A 307 -21.12 -2.88 -21.93
CA THR A 307 -21.87 -3.39 -23.10
C THR A 307 -21.01 -3.54 -24.35
N TYR A 308 -19.79 -3.01 -24.32
CA TYR A 308 -18.84 -3.12 -25.43
C TYR A 308 -17.42 -3.19 -24.88
N GLN A 309 -16.62 -4.13 -25.39
CA GLN A 309 -15.18 -4.21 -25.18
C GLN A 309 -14.49 -4.69 -26.44
N LYS A 310 -13.41 -4.04 -26.86
CA LYS A 310 -12.63 -4.45 -28.03
C LYS A 310 -11.15 -4.17 -27.87
N GLY A 311 -10.32 -5.16 -28.17
CA GLY A 311 -8.87 -5.04 -28.24
C GLY A 311 -8.16 -5.74 -27.09
N ILE A 312 -6.89 -5.39 -26.87
CA ILE A 312 -6.02 -6.08 -25.89
C ILE A 312 -6.03 -5.28 -24.59
N GLN A 313 -6.76 -5.79 -23.60
CA GLN A 313 -6.74 -5.26 -22.25
C GLN A 313 -5.50 -5.77 -21.52
N ARG A 314 -4.49 -4.90 -21.36
CA ARG A 314 -3.32 -5.19 -20.54
C ARG A 314 -3.56 -4.68 -19.15
N THR A 315 -3.80 -5.59 -18.21
CA THR A 315 -3.80 -5.26 -16.80
C THR A 315 -3.46 -6.49 -15.99
N ILE A 316 -2.65 -6.29 -14.96
CA ILE A 316 -2.31 -7.29 -13.97
C ILE A 316 -3.37 -7.19 -12.86
N GLY A 317 -4.01 -8.32 -12.53
CA GLY A 317 -5.00 -8.38 -11.45
C GLY A 317 -6.44 -8.01 -11.82
N GLN A 318 -6.77 -7.72 -13.08
CA GLN A 318 -8.17 -7.82 -13.54
C GLN A 318 -8.49 -9.32 -13.67
N GLY A 319 -9.71 -9.71 -13.28
CA GLY A 319 -10.15 -11.10 -13.13
C GLY A 319 -9.80 -12.03 -14.30
N PRO A 320 -9.93 -13.36 -14.11
CA PRO A 320 -9.39 -14.36 -15.02
C PRO A 320 -9.76 -14.04 -16.49
N CYS A 321 -8.76 -13.91 -17.36
CA CYS A 321 -9.02 -13.99 -18.79
C CYS A 321 -9.48 -15.43 -19.05
N ASP A 322 -10.51 -15.61 -19.87
CA ASP A 322 -10.76 -16.93 -20.45
C ASP A 322 -9.48 -17.39 -21.15
N GLU A 323 -9.11 -18.66 -21.01
CA GLU A 323 -7.84 -19.17 -21.57
C GLU A 323 -7.73 -18.92 -23.09
N SER A 324 -8.87 -18.88 -23.78
CA SER A 324 -8.97 -18.54 -25.20
C SER A 324 -8.60 -17.10 -25.52
N ASP A 325 -8.73 -16.22 -24.55
CA ASP A 325 -8.58 -14.78 -24.69
C ASP A 325 -7.19 -14.31 -24.22
N VAL A 326 -6.39 -15.18 -23.61
CA VAL A 326 -5.03 -14.84 -23.19
C VAL A 326 -4.15 -14.61 -24.42
N ASP A 327 -3.57 -13.42 -24.52
CA ASP A 327 -2.56 -13.12 -25.52
C ASP A 327 -1.25 -13.87 -25.19
N GLN A 328 -0.89 -14.84 -26.04
CA GLN A 328 0.25 -15.72 -25.82
C GLN A 328 1.59 -14.96 -25.87
N GLU A 329 1.72 -13.89 -26.66
CA GLU A 329 2.96 -13.12 -26.77
C GLU A 329 3.26 -12.39 -25.44
N TRP A 330 2.22 -11.90 -24.77
CA TRP A 330 2.35 -11.27 -23.45
C TRP A 330 2.53 -12.30 -22.34
N LYS A 331 1.84 -13.44 -22.42
CA LYS A 331 2.03 -14.55 -21.47
C LYS A 331 3.48 -15.04 -21.47
N GLU A 332 4.12 -15.13 -22.64
CA GLU A 332 5.55 -15.46 -22.79
C GLU A 332 6.48 -14.43 -22.12
N GLN A 333 6.02 -13.19 -21.90
CA GLN A 333 6.74 -12.12 -21.22
C GLN A 333 6.43 -12.04 -19.71
N GLY A 334 5.62 -12.97 -19.19
CA GLY A 334 5.20 -12.99 -17.78
C GLY A 334 4.12 -11.95 -17.45
N LEU A 335 3.40 -11.44 -18.46
CA LEU A 335 2.35 -10.45 -18.30
C LEU A 335 1.03 -11.00 -18.83
N ASN A 336 -0.06 -10.81 -18.07
CA ASN A 336 -1.39 -11.21 -18.52
C ASN A 336 -2.03 -10.09 -19.35
N ALA A 337 -2.48 -10.44 -20.55
CA ALA A 337 -3.26 -9.55 -21.41
C ALA A 337 -4.47 -10.32 -21.97
N CYS A 338 -5.67 -9.77 -21.80
CA CYS A 338 -6.90 -10.37 -22.30
C CYS A 338 -7.28 -9.71 -23.64
N ASN A 339 -7.43 -10.50 -24.69
CA ASN A 339 -8.06 -10.07 -25.93
C ASN A 339 -9.58 -10.11 -25.76
N LYS A 340 -10.21 -8.94 -25.78
CA LYS A 340 -11.66 -8.80 -25.65
C LYS A 340 -12.26 -8.49 -27.02
N ASP A 341 -13.36 -9.16 -27.37
CA ASP A 341 -14.16 -8.88 -28.56
C ASP A 341 -15.67 -8.91 -28.26
N GLN A 342 -16.05 -8.36 -27.11
CA GLN A 342 -17.45 -8.16 -26.71
C GLN A 342 -18.08 -7.04 -27.56
N THR A 343 -18.51 -7.38 -28.77
CA THR A 343 -19.08 -6.42 -29.75
C THR A 343 -20.49 -6.78 -30.22
N ASP A 344 -21.04 -7.88 -29.72
CA ASP A 344 -22.33 -8.45 -30.07
C ASP A 344 -23.52 -7.89 -29.27
N GLY A 345 -23.25 -7.00 -28.31
CA GLY A 345 -24.25 -6.41 -27.43
C GLY A 345 -24.51 -7.21 -26.15
N THR A 346 -23.74 -8.28 -25.90
CA THR A 346 -23.67 -8.87 -24.56
C THR A 346 -23.20 -7.84 -23.54
N MET A 347 -23.52 -8.07 -22.28
CA MET A 347 -23.18 -7.19 -21.17
C MET A 347 -22.43 -7.98 -20.10
N THR A 348 -21.53 -7.32 -19.40
CA THR A 348 -20.93 -7.80 -18.15
C THR A 348 -21.13 -6.74 -17.08
N THR A 349 -21.33 -7.16 -15.83
CA THR A 349 -21.57 -6.23 -14.72
C THR A 349 -20.53 -6.41 -13.63
N MET A 350 -19.97 -5.32 -13.15
CA MET A 350 -19.17 -5.28 -11.91
C MET A 350 -19.92 -4.48 -10.85
N LEU A 351 -20.03 -5.01 -9.63
CA LEU A 351 -20.53 -4.28 -8.46
C LEU A 351 -19.45 -4.19 -7.40
N HIS A 352 -19.17 -2.99 -6.91
CA HIS A 352 -18.32 -2.75 -5.76
C HIS A 352 -19.22 -2.37 -4.58
N LEU A 353 -19.30 -3.21 -3.55
CA LEU A 353 -20.14 -3.02 -2.37
C LEU A 353 -19.26 -3.13 -1.11
N GLY A 354 -18.87 -1.99 -0.53
CA GLY A 354 -17.99 -1.97 0.65
C GLY A 354 -16.61 -2.55 0.34
N ASN A 355 -16.26 -3.68 0.95
CA ASN A 355 -15.00 -4.39 0.69
C ASN A 355 -15.09 -5.43 -0.45
N ASN A 356 -16.27 -5.68 -1.01
CA ASN A 356 -16.46 -6.74 -2.01
C ASN A 356 -16.60 -6.17 -3.42
N MET A 357 -15.97 -6.82 -4.38
CA MET A 357 -16.14 -6.60 -5.80
C MET A 357 -16.72 -7.86 -6.44
N TYR A 358 -17.95 -7.77 -6.94
CA TYR A 358 -18.67 -8.84 -7.61
C TYR A 358 -18.56 -8.67 -9.13
N PHE A 359 -18.38 -9.78 -9.83
CA PHE A 359 -18.38 -9.84 -11.29
C PHE A 359 -19.51 -10.76 -11.73
N VAL A 360 -20.41 -10.24 -12.55
CA VAL A 360 -21.63 -10.89 -13.00
C VAL A 360 -21.58 -11.06 -14.51
N SER A 361 -21.71 -12.31 -14.94
CA SER A 361 -21.92 -12.71 -16.33
C SER A 361 -23.39 -13.05 -16.53
N TRP A 362 -23.96 -12.56 -17.64
CA TRP A 362 -25.38 -12.69 -17.94
C TRP A 362 -25.63 -13.81 -18.94
N LYS A 363 -26.79 -14.48 -18.84
CA LYS A 363 -27.18 -15.54 -19.75
C LYS A 363 -27.26 -15.05 -21.20
N ASN A 364 -26.53 -15.73 -22.08
CA ASN A 364 -26.43 -15.41 -23.50
C ASN A 364 -27.77 -15.37 -24.27
N ASP A 365 -28.80 -16.07 -23.81
CA ASP A 365 -30.12 -16.12 -24.46
C ASP A 365 -31.10 -15.04 -23.97
N THR A 366 -30.66 -14.18 -23.05
CA THR A 366 -31.49 -13.10 -22.49
C THR A 366 -31.01 -11.74 -22.97
N ALA A 367 -31.96 -10.91 -23.42
CA ALA A 367 -31.68 -9.50 -23.64
C ALA A 367 -31.51 -8.83 -22.26
N VAL A 368 -30.34 -8.23 -22.06
CA VAL A 368 -29.97 -7.52 -20.84
C VAL A 368 -29.55 -6.11 -21.23
N GLU A 369 -30.06 -5.13 -20.50
CA GLU A 369 -29.76 -3.72 -20.70
C GLU A 369 -29.04 -3.17 -19.46
N PRO A 370 -28.29 -2.06 -19.59
CA PRO A 370 -27.72 -1.40 -18.43
C PRO A 370 -28.77 -1.08 -17.37
N GLY A 371 -28.47 -1.41 -16.12
CA GLY A 371 -29.39 -1.27 -14.99
C GLY A 371 -30.30 -2.47 -14.77
N GLU A 372 -30.04 -3.63 -15.41
CA GLU A 372 -30.80 -4.86 -15.17
C GLU A 372 -30.87 -5.23 -13.69
N LEU A 373 -32.05 -5.68 -13.27
CA LEU A 373 -32.43 -5.99 -11.89
C LEU A 373 -32.87 -7.45 -11.70
N ASP A 374 -33.19 -8.15 -12.79
CA ASP A 374 -33.64 -9.53 -12.77
C ASP A 374 -32.47 -10.49 -12.56
N ALA A 375 -32.23 -10.83 -11.30
CA ALA A 375 -31.18 -11.76 -10.90
C ALA A 375 -31.32 -13.17 -11.52
N SER A 376 -32.51 -13.55 -12.02
CA SER A 376 -32.69 -14.84 -12.69
C SER A 376 -31.98 -14.92 -14.04
N LYS A 377 -31.53 -13.79 -14.59
CA LYS A 377 -30.75 -13.70 -15.83
C LYS A 377 -29.24 -13.86 -15.62
N ILE A 378 -28.78 -13.94 -14.37
CA ILE A 378 -27.37 -14.17 -14.05
C ILE A 378 -27.01 -15.62 -14.46
N GLU A 379 -25.94 -15.76 -15.21
CA GLU A 379 -25.35 -17.05 -15.60
C GLU A 379 -24.29 -17.47 -14.58
N ASP A 380 -23.36 -16.55 -14.28
CA ASP A 380 -22.26 -16.78 -13.35
C ASP A 380 -22.01 -15.53 -12.49
N CYS A 381 -21.55 -15.75 -11.26
CA CYS A 381 -21.17 -14.69 -10.35
C CYS A 381 -19.89 -15.07 -9.60
N SER A 382 -18.92 -14.16 -9.59
CA SER A 382 -17.72 -14.29 -8.75
C SER A 382 -17.53 -13.06 -7.85
N VAL A 383 -16.77 -13.23 -6.77
CA VAL A 383 -16.48 -12.17 -5.79
C VAL A 383 -15.00 -12.12 -5.41
N ILE A 384 -14.47 -10.90 -5.26
CA ILE A 384 -13.15 -10.60 -4.70
C ILE A 384 -13.33 -9.68 -3.49
N ASN A 385 -12.65 -9.98 -2.39
CA ASN A 385 -12.65 -9.12 -1.20
C ASN A 385 -11.42 -8.21 -1.20
N LEU A 386 -11.61 -6.92 -1.51
CA LEU A 386 -10.57 -5.88 -1.56
C LEU A 386 -10.00 -5.47 -0.19
N ALA A 387 -10.36 -6.20 0.86
CA ALA A 387 -10.02 -5.97 2.25
C ALA A 387 -10.47 -4.60 2.77
N VAL A 388 -9.67 -3.56 2.53
CA VAL A 388 -9.81 -2.23 3.15
C VAL A 388 -10.05 -1.10 2.16
N ILE A 389 -9.99 -1.41 0.86
CA ILE A 389 -10.21 -0.44 -0.23
C ILE A 389 -11.69 -0.47 -0.59
N GLY A 390 -12.39 0.64 -0.34
CA GLY A 390 -13.75 0.88 -0.81
C GLY A 390 -13.79 1.61 -2.15
N ASN A 391 -14.94 2.16 -2.49
CA ASN A 391 -15.14 2.92 -3.72
C ASN A 391 -14.39 4.25 -3.71
N ILE A 392 -14.22 4.88 -4.88
CA ILE A 392 -13.59 6.20 -4.99
C ILE A 392 -14.38 7.25 -4.20
N ARG A 393 -13.70 8.18 -3.53
CA ARG A 393 -14.36 9.29 -2.79
C ARG A 393 -14.76 10.40 -3.77
N PRO A 394 -15.81 11.19 -3.53
CA PRO A 394 -16.27 12.20 -4.49
C PRO A 394 -15.33 13.41 -4.66
N ASP A 395 -14.44 13.66 -3.72
CA ASP A 395 -13.51 14.80 -3.72
C ASP A 395 -12.04 14.41 -3.95
N TRP A 396 -11.77 13.14 -4.25
CA TRP A 396 -10.44 12.54 -4.29
C TRP A 396 -9.39 13.30 -5.13
N PHE A 397 -9.84 13.93 -6.23
CA PHE A 397 -8.97 14.63 -7.18
C PHE A 397 -8.71 16.09 -6.80
N LEU A 398 -9.48 16.64 -5.86
CA LEU A 398 -9.39 18.04 -5.42
C LEU A 398 -8.45 18.22 -4.23
N ASP A 399 -8.11 17.12 -3.57
CA ASP A 399 -7.71 17.08 -2.17
C ASP A 399 -6.39 16.31 -2.05
N LYS A 400 -5.46 16.77 -1.19
CA LYS A 400 -4.13 16.16 -0.99
C LYS A 400 -4.01 15.22 0.23
N ARG A 401 -5.09 14.86 0.92
CA ARG A 401 -5.10 13.93 2.06
C ARG A 401 -4.45 12.60 1.66
N GLY A 402 -3.43 12.19 2.41
CA GLY A 402 -2.61 11.01 2.21
C GLY A 402 -1.21 11.35 1.72
N ASP A 403 -0.18 10.86 2.41
CA ASP A 403 1.22 11.33 2.33
C ASP A 403 1.86 11.27 0.95
N ASP A 404 1.53 10.25 0.16
CA ASP A 404 2.15 10.03 -1.15
C ASP A 404 1.39 10.72 -2.29
N THR A 405 0.36 11.50 -1.94
CA THR A 405 -0.52 12.12 -2.90
C THR A 405 -0.44 13.63 -2.86
N ASP A 406 -0.60 14.22 -4.03
CA ASP A 406 -0.59 15.67 -4.17
C ASP A 406 -1.61 16.06 -5.22
N THR A 407 -2.22 17.23 -5.09
CA THR A 407 -3.19 17.72 -6.06
C THR A 407 -2.74 19.06 -6.61
N GLN A 408 -3.00 19.25 -7.89
CA GLN A 408 -2.70 20.46 -8.59
C GLN A 408 -3.87 20.86 -9.47
N TYR A 409 -4.44 22.02 -9.17
CA TYR A 409 -5.38 22.68 -10.06
C TYR A 409 -4.65 23.22 -11.31
N LEU A 410 -5.10 22.79 -12.49
CA LEU A 410 -4.52 23.12 -13.79
C LEU A 410 -5.19 24.33 -14.44
N GLY A 411 -6.34 24.77 -13.94
CA GLY A 411 -7.09 25.90 -14.49
C GLY A 411 -8.35 25.48 -15.25
N ASN A 412 -8.86 26.42 -16.05
CA ASN A 412 -10.02 26.23 -16.90
C ASN A 412 -9.59 25.91 -18.34
N GLN A 413 -10.22 24.93 -18.99
CA GLN A 413 -9.99 24.57 -20.38
C GLN A 413 -11.32 24.44 -21.14
N HIS A 414 -11.37 24.90 -22.39
CA HIS A 414 -12.47 24.55 -23.30
C HIS A 414 -12.16 23.21 -23.96
N LEU A 415 -13.05 22.24 -23.78
CA LEU A 415 -12.92 20.88 -24.28
C LEU A 415 -14.01 20.58 -25.31
N PHE A 416 -13.65 19.89 -26.40
CA PHE A 416 -14.62 19.29 -27.29
C PHE A 416 -15.02 17.93 -26.72
N TYR A 417 -16.12 17.94 -25.95
CA TYR A 417 -16.55 16.78 -25.17
C TYR A 417 -17.56 15.89 -25.94
N ASP A 418 -18.62 16.47 -26.53
CA ASP A 418 -19.68 15.75 -27.26
C ASP A 418 -19.56 15.85 -28.80
N GLY A 419 -18.37 16.18 -29.28
CA GLY A 419 -18.06 16.27 -30.70
C GLY A 419 -18.50 17.54 -31.40
N ASN A 420 -19.34 18.42 -30.81
CA ASN A 420 -19.74 19.66 -31.51
C ASN A 420 -19.81 20.92 -30.64
N VAL A 421 -19.99 20.80 -29.32
CA VAL A 421 -20.07 21.98 -28.45
C VAL A 421 -18.87 22.03 -27.50
N PRO A 422 -18.05 23.10 -27.55
CA PRO A 422 -17.00 23.27 -26.55
C PRO A 422 -17.65 23.45 -25.18
N LYS A 423 -17.23 22.63 -24.21
CA LYS A 423 -17.61 22.76 -22.80
C LYS A 423 -16.46 23.41 -22.06
N LEU A 424 -16.76 24.40 -21.22
CA LEU A 424 -15.78 24.90 -20.27
C LEU A 424 -15.66 23.88 -19.14
N ALA A 425 -14.45 23.41 -18.89
CA ALA A 425 -14.13 22.47 -17.84
C ALA A 425 -13.05 23.04 -16.92
N LYS A 426 -13.13 22.68 -15.63
CA LYS A 426 -12.03 22.82 -14.68
C LYS A 426 -11.21 21.55 -14.65
N GLN A 427 -9.90 21.69 -14.51
CA GLN A 427 -9.00 20.56 -14.51
C GLN A 427 -8.14 20.50 -13.26
N TRP A 428 -8.01 19.29 -12.74
CA TRP A 428 -7.07 18.94 -11.69
C TRP A 428 -6.24 17.77 -12.16
N ARG A 429 -5.01 17.70 -11.68
CA ARG A 429 -4.24 16.46 -11.67
C ARG A 429 -3.93 16.04 -10.26
N LYS A 430 -4.00 14.74 -10.01
CA LYS A 430 -3.78 14.12 -8.70
C LYS A 430 -2.63 13.15 -8.85
N LYS A 431 -1.53 13.39 -8.14
CA LYS A 431 -0.42 12.45 -8.03
C LYS A 431 -0.89 11.24 -7.24
N ASP A 432 -0.53 10.08 -7.75
CA ASP A 432 -0.75 8.79 -7.15
C ASP A 432 0.54 8.23 -6.53
N PHE A 433 0.40 7.16 -5.76
CA PHE A 433 1.49 6.51 -5.02
C PHE A 433 2.63 6.01 -5.91
N ALA A 434 2.34 5.66 -7.17
CA ALA A 434 3.33 5.22 -8.13
C ALA A 434 4.16 6.37 -8.76
N SER A 435 4.08 7.60 -8.23
CA SER A 435 4.64 8.81 -8.86
C SER A 435 4.11 9.05 -10.27
N GLN A 436 2.89 8.59 -10.54
CA GLN A 436 2.10 8.89 -11.73
C GLN A 436 0.98 9.85 -11.36
N TYR A 437 0.19 10.34 -12.32
CA TYR A 437 -0.94 11.21 -12.00
C TYR A 437 -2.18 10.98 -12.86
N PHE A 438 -3.33 11.15 -12.23
CA PHE A 438 -4.62 11.24 -12.89
C PHE A 438 -4.86 12.67 -13.38
N VAL A 439 -5.73 12.83 -14.38
CA VAL A 439 -6.26 14.16 -14.76
C VAL A 439 -7.79 14.10 -14.79
N MET A 440 -8.44 14.90 -13.96
CA MET A 440 -9.90 15.01 -13.90
C MET A 440 -10.34 16.33 -14.52
N SER A 441 -11.28 16.27 -15.47
CA SER A 441 -11.97 17.41 -16.07
C SER A 441 -13.42 17.46 -15.61
N MET A 442 -13.79 18.46 -14.81
CA MET A 442 -15.16 18.70 -14.35
C MET A 442 -15.82 19.81 -15.15
N MET A 443 -17.11 19.69 -15.48
CA MET A 443 -17.86 20.75 -16.14
C MET A 443 -17.91 22.02 -15.28
N GLU A 444 -17.66 23.21 -15.84
CA GLU A 444 -17.68 24.49 -15.12
C GLU A 444 -19.09 25.11 -15.03
N ASN A 445 -19.77 25.15 -16.17
CA ASN A 445 -21.01 25.89 -16.37
C ASN A 445 -22.16 24.92 -16.64
N PRO A 446 -22.76 24.33 -15.59
CA PRO A 446 -23.98 23.56 -15.77
C PRO A 446 -25.11 24.49 -16.26
N ALA A 447 -26.04 23.95 -17.07
CA ALA A 447 -26.99 24.75 -17.82
C ALA A 447 -27.84 25.69 -16.95
N GLY A 448 -28.18 25.24 -15.73
CA GLY A 448 -29.00 25.94 -14.78
C GLY A 448 -28.32 27.02 -13.96
N ARG A 449 -26.98 27.04 -13.88
CA ARG A 449 -26.26 28.08 -13.12
C ARG A 449 -26.28 29.45 -13.82
N MET A 450 -26.43 29.46 -15.14
CA MET A 450 -26.50 30.68 -15.96
C MET A 450 -27.93 31.23 -16.09
N ALA A 451 -28.94 30.40 -15.82
CA ALA A 451 -30.33 30.82 -15.74
C ALA A 451 -30.57 31.43 -14.35
N ASN A 452 -30.47 32.76 -14.24
CA ASN A 452 -30.74 33.54 -13.02
C ASN A 452 -31.87 32.92 -12.17
N GLU A 453 -31.53 32.32 -11.01
CA GLU A 453 -32.33 32.00 -9.81
C GLU A 453 -33.85 31.73 -9.93
N THR A 454 -34.40 31.44 -11.11
CA THR A 454 -35.79 31.02 -11.23
C THR A 454 -35.87 29.61 -10.67
N GLU A 455 -36.72 29.40 -9.67
CA GLU A 455 -36.83 28.17 -8.86
C GLU A 455 -37.09 26.88 -9.67
N ASP A 456 -37.34 26.96 -10.98
CA ASP A 456 -37.78 25.85 -11.84
C ASP A 456 -36.65 25.12 -12.60
N VAL A 457 -35.37 25.32 -12.28
CA VAL A 457 -34.29 24.58 -12.94
C VAL A 457 -34.09 23.20 -12.30
N ALA A 458 -34.12 22.15 -13.13
CA ALA A 458 -33.93 20.77 -12.72
C ALA A 458 -32.62 20.59 -11.91
N PRO A 459 -32.60 19.74 -10.87
CA PRO A 459 -31.40 19.53 -10.05
C PRO A 459 -30.15 19.16 -10.86
N GLU A 460 -30.30 18.35 -11.91
CA GLU A 460 -29.23 17.88 -12.79
C GLU A 460 -28.55 19.03 -13.55
N ASP A 461 -29.31 20.09 -13.83
CA ASP A 461 -28.82 21.30 -14.51
C ASP A 461 -28.00 22.21 -13.58
N LYS A 462 -27.90 21.88 -12.29
CA LYS A 462 -27.09 22.61 -11.30
C LYS A 462 -25.78 21.90 -10.96
N VAL A 463 -25.59 20.66 -11.43
CA VAL A 463 -24.48 19.80 -11.05
C VAL A 463 -23.28 19.98 -11.97
N ASN A 464 -22.09 20.14 -11.37
CA ASN A 464 -20.82 20.09 -12.08
C ASN A 464 -20.43 18.63 -12.36
N TRP A 465 -20.73 18.15 -13.57
CA TRP A 465 -20.51 16.75 -13.95
C TRP A 465 -19.05 16.42 -14.26
N PRO A 466 -18.53 15.22 -13.89
CA PRO A 466 -17.25 14.74 -14.39
C PRO A 466 -17.37 14.47 -15.89
N LEU A 467 -16.41 14.95 -16.68
CA LEU A 467 -16.44 14.83 -18.14
C LEU A 467 -15.39 13.85 -18.64
N ILE A 468 -14.13 14.07 -18.27
CA ILE A 468 -12.99 13.29 -18.74
C ILE A 468 -12.10 12.94 -17.56
N LEU A 469 -11.73 11.67 -17.45
CA LEU A 469 -10.75 11.16 -16.49
C LEU A 469 -9.62 10.48 -17.26
N ASN A 470 -8.40 10.97 -17.07
CA ASN A 470 -7.20 10.27 -17.50
C ASN A 470 -6.64 9.47 -16.31
N ILE A 471 -6.45 8.18 -16.50
CA ILE A 471 -6.03 7.21 -15.48
C ILE A 471 -4.65 6.71 -15.90
N PRO A 472 -3.63 6.83 -15.04
CA PRO A 472 -2.33 6.24 -15.34
C PRO A 472 -2.40 4.71 -15.30
N GLY A 473 -1.41 4.06 -15.87
CA GLY A 473 -1.29 2.61 -15.77
C GLY A 473 -1.15 2.06 -14.35
N GLU A 474 -0.77 2.90 -13.38
CA GLU A 474 -0.60 2.62 -11.95
C GLU A 474 0.38 1.47 -11.66
N GLY A 475 1.26 1.14 -12.60
CA GLY A 475 2.16 -0.02 -12.45
C GLY A 475 1.49 -1.36 -12.74
N PHE A 476 0.21 -1.40 -13.15
CA PHE A 476 -0.54 -2.63 -13.40
C PHE A 476 -1.15 -2.72 -14.80
N GLY A 477 -1.35 -1.63 -15.52
CA GLY A 477 -2.03 -1.65 -16.81
C GLY A 477 -1.70 -0.47 -17.70
N ASP A 478 -2.41 -0.37 -18.82
CA ASP A 478 -2.28 0.74 -19.77
C ASP A 478 -2.86 2.05 -19.24
N ASP A 479 -2.28 3.18 -19.62
CA ASP A 479 -2.91 4.50 -19.43
C ASP A 479 -4.28 4.50 -20.11
N SER A 480 -5.31 5.03 -19.47
CA SER A 480 -6.66 5.05 -20.03
C SER A 480 -7.36 6.40 -19.94
N LEU A 481 -8.05 6.74 -21.02
CA LEU A 481 -8.88 7.94 -21.12
C LEU A 481 -10.35 7.55 -21.04
N GLN A 482 -11.01 7.91 -19.93
CA GLN A 482 -12.44 7.74 -19.74
C GLN A 482 -13.21 9.02 -20.03
N ARG A 483 -14.36 8.91 -20.70
CA ARG A 483 -15.28 9.99 -20.99
C ARG A 483 -16.66 9.63 -20.45
N TYR A 484 -17.32 10.55 -19.74
CA TYR A 484 -18.64 10.32 -19.11
C TYR A 484 -19.72 11.23 -19.68
N SER A 485 -20.78 10.66 -20.25
CA SER A 485 -21.88 11.36 -20.93
C SER A 485 -23.24 10.89 -20.41
N ASN A 486 -24.33 11.56 -20.81
CA ASN A 486 -25.70 11.19 -20.43
C ASN A 486 -25.86 11.00 -18.91
N HIS A 487 -25.33 11.98 -18.16
CA HIS A 487 -25.36 11.99 -16.71
C HIS A 487 -26.79 12.02 -16.17
N GLN A 488 -26.98 11.38 -15.03
CA GLN A 488 -28.25 11.31 -14.32
C GLN A 488 -27.99 11.33 -12.82
N LEU A 489 -28.77 12.12 -12.06
CA LEU A 489 -28.79 12.00 -10.61
C LEU A 489 -29.60 10.77 -10.21
N LEU A 490 -29.09 10.02 -9.23
CA LEU A 490 -29.79 8.90 -8.63
C LEU A 490 -30.36 9.31 -7.27
N THR A 491 -31.41 8.61 -6.85
CA THR A 491 -32.09 8.78 -5.55
C THR A 491 -32.06 7.45 -4.79
N GLU A 492 -32.55 7.43 -3.55
CA GLU A 492 -32.74 6.20 -2.75
C GLU A 492 -33.63 5.15 -3.45
N GLU A 493 -34.56 5.59 -4.30
CA GLU A 493 -35.38 4.66 -5.09
C GLU A 493 -34.56 3.82 -6.08
N HIS A 494 -33.33 4.24 -6.38
CA HIS A 494 -32.42 3.54 -7.28
C HIS A 494 -31.45 2.60 -6.55
N ASP A 495 -31.57 2.44 -5.22
CA ASP A 495 -30.71 1.51 -4.45
C ASP A 495 -30.84 0.06 -4.93
N GLU A 496 -31.99 -0.28 -5.54
CA GLU A 496 -32.19 -1.59 -6.14
C GLU A 496 -31.20 -1.95 -7.25
N LEU A 497 -30.56 -0.96 -7.89
CA LEU A 497 -29.49 -1.20 -8.87
C LEU A 497 -28.29 -1.94 -8.25
N PHE A 498 -28.10 -1.83 -6.93
CA PHE A 498 -26.98 -2.39 -6.18
C PHE A 498 -27.36 -3.68 -5.42
N SER A 499 -28.64 -3.89 -5.12
CA SER A 499 -29.16 -5.13 -4.51
C SER A 499 -29.23 -6.35 -5.45
N LEU A 500 -28.56 -6.32 -6.61
CA LEU A 500 -28.60 -7.41 -7.59
C LEU A 500 -28.07 -8.74 -7.00
N ILE A 501 -26.98 -8.67 -6.22
CA ILE A 501 -26.35 -9.85 -5.63
C ILE A 501 -27.21 -10.45 -4.52
N GLU A 502 -27.81 -9.62 -3.67
CA GLU A 502 -28.74 -10.06 -2.63
C GLU A 502 -29.91 -10.84 -3.26
N ARG A 503 -30.50 -10.29 -4.32
CA ARG A 503 -31.59 -10.95 -5.08
C ARG A 503 -31.15 -12.26 -5.74
N TYR A 504 -29.91 -12.33 -6.21
CA TYR A 504 -29.34 -13.57 -6.76
C TYR A 504 -29.23 -14.66 -5.70
N GLN A 505 -28.77 -14.29 -4.50
CA GLN A 505 -28.69 -15.20 -3.36
C GLN A 505 -30.08 -15.64 -2.87
N GLU A 506 -31.08 -14.75 -2.87
CA GLU A 506 -32.46 -15.07 -2.50
C GLU A 506 -33.11 -16.15 -3.39
N ILE A 507 -32.74 -16.20 -4.68
CA ILE A 507 -33.22 -17.25 -5.60
C ILE A 507 -32.34 -18.52 -5.60
N GLY A 508 -31.38 -18.60 -4.67
CA GLY A 508 -30.49 -19.75 -4.48
C GLY A 508 -29.22 -19.72 -5.34
N GLY A 509 -28.88 -18.57 -5.94
CA GLY A 509 -27.57 -18.35 -6.55
C GLY A 509 -26.47 -18.16 -5.50
N GLU A 510 -25.22 -18.37 -5.90
CA GLU A 510 -24.06 -18.15 -5.04
C GLU A 510 -22.96 -17.50 -5.87
N CYS A 511 -22.31 -16.48 -5.32
CA CYS A 511 -21.13 -15.86 -5.95
C CYS A 511 -19.89 -16.56 -5.43
N VAL A 512 -19.15 -17.23 -6.32
CA VAL A 512 -17.97 -18.01 -5.93
C VAL A 512 -16.81 -17.05 -5.72
N ALA A 513 -16.04 -17.22 -4.64
CA ALA A 513 -14.81 -16.46 -4.47
C ALA A 513 -13.91 -16.71 -5.70
N ALA A 514 -13.55 -15.66 -6.43
CA ALA A 514 -12.59 -15.81 -7.53
C ALA A 514 -11.28 -16.30 -6.89
N GLY A 515 -10.75 -17.42 -7.38
CA GLY A 515 -9.65 -18.18 -6.76
C GLY A 515 -8.29 -17.48 -6.63
N GLY A 516 -8.23 -16.15 -6.64
CA GLY A 516 -7.06 -15.36 -6.27
C GLY A 516 -7.04 -15.12 -4.77
N GLY A 517 -6.65 -16.13 -3.99
CA GLY A 517 -6.40 -16.01 -2.57
C GLY A 517 -5.08 -15.26 -2.31
N ASP A 518 -5.06 -13.95 -2.55
CA ASP A 518 -4.17 -12.97 -1.90
C ASP A 518 -4.45 -11.59 -2.50
N VAL A 519 -5.33 -10.84 -1.81
CA VAL A 519 -5.87 -9.58 -2.33
C VAL A 519 -4.95 -8.42 -1.96
N GLY A 520 -3.98 -8.19 -2.82
CA GLY A 520 -3.22 -6.96 -2.92
C GLY A 520 -2.85 -6.70 -4.37
N PRO A 521 -2.69 -5.45 -4.80
CA PRO A 521 -2.12 -5.17 -6.11
C PRO A 521 -0.76 -5.88 -6.21
N PRO A 522 -0.51 -6.66 -7.27
CA PRO A 522 0.70 -7.48 -7.40
C PRO A 522 1.94 -6.61 -7.45
N ILE A 523 2.82 -6.69 -6.45
CA ILE A 523 4.06 -5.90 -6.45
C ILE A 523 4.97 -6.47 -7.53
N LEU A 524 5.02 -5.81 -8.68
CA LEU A 524 6.02 -6.09 -9.69
C LEU A 524 7.35 -5.42 -9.32
N ASP A 525 8.44 -6.18 -9.38
CA ASP A 525 9.79 -5.63 -9.37
C ASP A 525 10.12 -4.80 -10.64
N VAL A 526 9.26 -4.85 -11.65
CA VAL A 526 9.43 -4.19 -12.94
C VAL A 526 8.52 -2.98 -13.03
N HIS A 527 9.12 -1.79 -13.10
CA HIS A 527 8.42 -0.54 -13.38
C HIS A 527 7.70 -0.61 -14.74
N ILE A 528 6.36 -0.52 -14.73
CA ILE A 528 5.56 -0.39 -15.95
C ILE A 528 5.53 1.09 -16.38
N PRO A 529 6.02 1.42 -17.58
CA PRO A 529 6.07 2.81 -18.04
C PRO A 529 4.68 3.41 -18.26
N SER A 530 4.40 4.57 -17.65
CA SER A 530 3.24 5.41 -17.97
C SER A 530 3.66 6.67 -18.75
N ASN A 531 2.76 7.25 -19.56
CA ASN A 531 2.95 8.59 -20.11
C ASN A 531 2.59 9.70 -19.10
N LEU A 532 2.01 9.32 -17.96
CA LEU A 532 1.54 10.19 -16.89
C LEU A 532 2.46 10.12 -15.67
N GLU A 533 3.74 9.84 -15.87
CA GLU A 533 4.77 9.97 -14.83
C GLU A 533 4.90 11.44 -14.39
N VAL A 534 5.06 11.65 -13.09
CA VAL A 534 5.32 12.96 -12.51
C VAL A 534 6.70 13.44 -12.98
N ASP A 535 6.73 14.49 -13.81
CA ASP A 535 7.96 15.23 -14.08
C ASP A 535 8.20 16.23 -12.93
N PRO A 536 9.26 16.05 -12.12
CA PRO A 536 9.55 16.91 -10.97
C PRO A 536 9.74 18.39 -11.34
N ASN A 537 10.11 18.70 -12.59
CA ASN A 537 10.27 20.08 -13.05
C ASN A 537 8.93 20.73 -13.42
N SER A 538 7.90 19.92 -13.67
CA SER A 538 6.57 20.39 -14.05
C SER A 538 5.59 20.36 -12.86
N TRP A 539 5.89 19.57 -11.84
CA TRP A 539 5.00 19.33 -10.71
C TRP A 539 5.21 20.39 -9.61
N TYR A 540 4.11 20.94 -9.12
CA TYR A 540 4.09 21.78 -7.93
C TYR A 540 2.76 21.58 -7.19
N SER A 541 2.84 21.54 -5.86
CA SER A 541 1.66 21.41 -5.02
C SER A 541 0.85 22.70 -5.01
N ASN A 542 -0.40 22.61 -5.47
CA ASN A 542 -1.38 23.68 -5.49
C ASN A 542 -2.79 23.12 -5.28
N GLU A 543 -3.09 22.86 -4.02
CA GLU A 543 -4.40 22.41 -3.58
C GLU A 543 -5.42 23.54 -3.69
N TYR A 544 -6.37 23.37 -4.61
CA TYR A 544 -7.43 24.34 -4.82
C TYR A 544 -8.73 23.63 -5.12
N THR A 545 -9.60 23.58 -4.11
CA THR A 545 -10.80 22.75 -4.11
C THR A 545 -12.05 23.54 -4.46
N PHE A 546 -11.98 24.89 -4.44
CA PHE A 546 -13.15 25.78 -4.47
C PHE A 546 -14.13 25.54 -3.32
N SER A 547 -13.66 24.97 -2.21
CA SER A 547 -14.45 24.92 -0.99
C SER A 547 -14.76 26.35 -0.50
N PRO A 548 -16.00 26.64 -0.08
CA PRO A 548 -16.36 27.93 0.51
C PRO A 548 -15.94 28.07 1.97
N ILE A 549 -15.56 26.97 2.63
CA ILE A 549 -15.35 26.92 4.08
C ILE A 549 -13.98 26.35 4.47
N TRP A 550 -13.35 25.59 3.58
CA TRP A 550 -11.99 25.14 3.78
C TRP A 550 -11.01 26.19 3.26
N GLU A 551 -10.13 26.65 4.15
CA GLU A 551 -8.99 27.49 3.80
C GLU A 551 -7.75 26.60 3.75
N VAL A 552 -6.98 26.72 2.66
CA VAL A 552 -5.67 26.06 2.57
C VAL A 552 -4.88 26.53 3.79
N PRO A 553 -4.39 25.63 4.67
CA PRO A 553 -3.48 26.03 5.73
C PRO A 553 -2.38 26.87 5.08
N ALA A 554 -2.16 28.08 5.61
CA ALA A 554 -1.13 28.95 5.07
C ALA A 554 0.13 28.10 4.93
N LYS A 555 0.70 27.99 3.72
CA LYS A 555 2.00 27.34 3.56
C LYS A 555 2.87 28.02 4.61
N GLU A 556 3.24 27.28 5.63
CA GLU A 556 4.15 27.81 6.62
C GLU A 556 5.37 28.18 5.80
N ASP A 557 5.55 29.48 5.56
CA ASP A 557 6.76 29.98 4.94
C ASP A 557 7.85 29.32 5.76
N GLU A 558 8.71 28.55 5.10
CA GLU A 558 9.90 27.88 5.67
C GLU A 558 10.86 28.94 6.23
N SER A 559 10.39 29.71 7.22
CA SER A 559 11.18 30.54 8.11
C SER A 559 11.79 29.62 9.16
N MET A 560 12.36 28.51 8.70
CA MET A 560 13.37 27.72 9.40
C MET A 560 14.65 28.55 9.50
N ALA A 561 14.60 29.60 10.30
CA ALA A 561 15.78 30.34 10.70
C ALA A 561 15.51 31.13 11.98
N SER A 562 15.13 30.45 13.06
CA SER A 562 15.61 30.75 14.42
C SER A 562 14.81 29.96 15.45
N MET A 563 15.14 28.69 15.67
CA MET A 563 14.95 28.08 16.98
C MET A 563 16.21 27.32 17.38
N THR A 564 16.86 27.89 18.40
CA THR A 564 17.71 27.28 19.44
C THR A 564 18.82 26.31 19.02
N SER A 565 20.03 26.63 19.47
CA SER A 565 21.23 25.80 19.39
C SER A 565 21.13 24.53 20.25
N SER A 566 20.22 23.60 19.93
CA SER A 566 20.38 22.22 20.38
C SER A 566 21.65 21.70 19.69
N ALA A 567 22.54 21.06 20.43
CA ALA A 567 23.77 20.49 19.87
C ALA A 567 23.52 19.16 19.11
N LYS A 568 22.26 18.88 18.80
CA LYS A 568 21.80 17.70 18.05
C LYS A 568 21.76 18.02 16.56
N ALA A 569 22.00 17.01 15.73
CA ALA A 569 21.72 17.11 14.31
C ALA A 569 20.22 16.94 14.08
N VAL A 570 19.66 17.78 13.21
CA VAL A 570 18.24 17.76 12.86
C VAL A 570 18.08 17.10 11.49
N THR A 571 17.22 16.08 11.43
CA THR A 571 16.80 15.41 10.20
C THR A 571 15.32 15.70 9.97
N GLU A 572 15.02 16.51 8.95
CA GLU A 572 13.64 16.77 8.51
C GLU A 572 13.16 15.57 7.69
N VAL A 573 12.25 14.78 8.25
CA VAL A 573 11.76 13.53 7.64
C VAL A 573 10.56 13.81 6.75
N SER A 574 9.61 14.59 7.25
CA SER A 574 8.44 15.09 6.55
C SER A 574 7.99 16.42 7.15
N ASP A 575 6.94 17.03 6.63
CA ASP A 575 6.25 18.17 7.25
C ASP A 575 5.71 17.85 8.66
N ARG A 576 5.46 16.57 8.96
CA ARG A 576 4.93 16.12 10.25
C ARG A 576 5.95 15.47 11.18
N VAL A 577 7.15 15.14 10.71
CA VAL A 577 8.15 14.43 11.51
C VAL A 577 9.53 15.05 11.36
N THR A 578 10.08 15.46 12.49
CA THR A 578 11.47 15.91 12.62
C THR A 578 12.17 15.05 13.64
N VAL A 579 13.41 14.64 13.35
CA VAL A 579 14.23 13.83 14.26
C VAL A 579 15.50 14.58 14.62
N GLU A 580 15.68 14.85 15.91
CA GLU A 580 16.93 15.33 16.45
C GLU A 580 17.75 14.16 17.00
N SER A 581 19.05 14.11 16.70
CA SER A 581 19.93 13.07 17.24
C SER A 581 21.35 13.56 17.57
N CYS A 582 21.95 12.95 18.58
CA CYS A 582 23.38 13.06 18.87
C CYS A 582 23.91 11.74 19.44
N TYR A 583 25.22 11.55 19.43
CA TYR A 583 25.89 10.37 20.01
C TYR A 583 26.79 10.77 21.18
N ASP A 584 26.62 10.12 22.32
CA ASP A 584 27.48 10.24 23.48
C ASP A 584 28.48 9.08 23.49
N GLU A 585 29.74 9.40 23.19
CA GLU A 585 30.85 8.44 23.15
C GLU A 585 31.12 7.79 24.52
N SER A 586 30.80 8.48 25.63
CA SER A 586 31.14 8.03 26.99
C SER A 586 30.20 6.94 27.50
N THR A 587 28.91 7.08 27.20
CA THR A 587 27.85 6.12 27.53
C THR A 587 27.55 5.15 26.40
N LYS A 588 28.09 5.43 25.20
CA LYS A 588 27.74 4.75 23.95
C LYS A 588 26.24 4.77 23.69
N THR A 589 25.62 5.93 23.89
CA THR A 589 24.18 6.10 23.67
C THR A 589 23.92 7.10 22.56
N ILE A 590 22.87 6.86 21.79
CA ILE A 590 22.30 7.84 20.87
C ILE A 590 21.13 8.50 21.58
N ASP A 591 21.18 9.82 21.74
CA ASP A 591 20.08 10.62 22.29
C ASP A 591 19.21 11.09 21.12
N MET A 592 17.97 10.59 21.07
CA MET A 592 17.01 10.85 20.01
C MET A 592 15.81 11.62 20.54
N SER A 593 15.34 12.58 19.76
CA SER A 593 14.06 13.27 19.98
C SER A 593 13.27 13.25 18.68
N ILE A 594 12.11 12.60 18.68
CA ILE A 594 11.23 12.47 17.53
C ILE A 594 10.04 13.39 17.78
N HIS A 595 9.88 14.38 16.92
CA HIS A 595 8.82 15.38 16.98
C HIS A 595 7.75 15.00 15.96
N TYR A 596 6.60 14.54 16.46
CA TYR A 596 5.41 14.30 15.66
C TYR A 596 4.55 15.57 15.70
N ALA A 597 4.55 16.36 14.63
CA ALA A 597 3.78 17.60 14.50
C ALA A 597 2.36 17.34 13.97
N ASP A 598 1.49 18.32 14.20
CA ASP A 598 0.07 18.31 13.80
C ASP A 598 -0.67 17.05 14.25
N ILE A 599 -0.51 16.68 15.52
CA ILE A 599 -1.15 15.50 16.11
C ILE A 599 -2.45 15.90 16.78
N GLU A 600 -3.55 15.74 16.04
CA GLU A 600 -4.89 15.95 16.57
C GLU A 600 -5.35 14.75 17.42
N PRO A 601 -5.87 14.98 18.64
CA PRO A 601 -6.54 13.93 19.40
C PRO A 601 -7.75 13.36 18.64
N THR A 602 -8.02 12.07 18.83
CA THR A 602 -9.21 11.40 18.35
C THR A 602 -10.48 12.00 18.96
N SER A 603 -11.65 11.61 18.46
CA SER A 603 -12.95 12.01 19.02
C SER A 603 -13.13 11.63 20.51
N GLU A 604 -12.35 10.67 21.01
CA GLU A 604 -12.33 10.25 22.42
C GLU A 604 -11.36 11.09 23.29
N GLY A 605 -10.65 12.06 22.69
CA GLY A 605 -9.64 12.88 23.35
C GLY A 605 -8.31 12.16 23.58
N THR A 606 -8.13 10.95 23.06
CA THR A 606 -6.84 10.21 23.08
C THR A 606 -6.01 10.55 21.85
N LEU A 607 -4.69 10.45 21.95
CA LEU A 607 -3.81 10.67 20.79
C LEU A 607 -3.84 9.44 19.87
N PRO A 608 -3.67 9.61 18.55
CA PRO A 608 -3.40 8.48 17.67
C PRO A 608 -2.12 7.76 18.09
N TRP A 609 -2.00 6.46 17.80
CA TRP A 609 -0.74 5.75 18.03
C TRP A 609 0.36 6.31 17.14
N MET A 610 1.62 6.30 17.59
CA MET A 610 2.76 6.69 16.76
C MET A 610 3.85 5.63 16.89
N ALA A 611 4.47 5.23 15.79
CA ALA A 611 5.52 4.22 15.80
C ALA A 611 6.79 4.75 15.13
N LEU A 612 7.94 4.32 15.67
CA LEU A 612 9.26 4.42 15.06
C LEU A 612 9.77 2.99 14.87
N GLY A 613 10.07 2.57 13.64
CA GLY A 613 10.58 1.24 13.33
C GLY A 613 12.03 1.25 12.86
N TYR A 614 12.79 0.22 13.26
CA TYR A 614 14.19 0.04 12.87
C TYR A 614 14.29 -0.91 11.67
N ARG A 615 14.92 -0.44 10.60
CA ARG A 615 15.14 -1.24 9.38
C ARG A 615 16.57 -1.79 9.37
N PRO A 616 16.78 -3.03 8.92
CA PRO A 616 18.12 -3.60 8.81
C PRO A 616 18.89 -3.08 7.59
N ALA A 617 18.20 -2.44 6.63
CA ALA A 617 18.76 -1.97 5.36
C ALA A 617 18.03 -0.74 4.83
N ASP A 618 18.56 -0.16 3.75
CA ASP A 618 18.02 0.98 3.01
C ASP A 618 16.66 0.70 2.35
N VAL A 619 16.36 -0.57 2.06
CA VAL A 619 15.07 -1.01 1.51
C VAL A 619 13.90 -0.50 2.36
N CYS A 620 13.04 0.31 1.76
CA CYS A 620 11.87 0.85 2.43
C CYS A 620 10.75 -0.19 2.49
N ALA A 621 10.78 -1.02 3.52
CA ALA A 621 9.74 -2.00 3.81
C ALA A 621 9.39 -2.02 5.30
N MET A 622 8.09 -2.08 5.61
CA MET A 622 7.60 -2.13 7.00
C MET A 622 8.03 -3.39 7.75
N THR A 623 8.24 -4.50 7.01
CA THR A 623 8.96 -5.67 7.55
C THR A 623 10.10 -6.01 6.61
N PRO A 624 11.23 -6.53 7.13
CA PRO A 624 12.37 -6.90 6.31
C PRO A 624 11.93 -7.85 5.18
N PRO A 625 12.51 -7.71 3.98
CA PRO A 625 12.25 -8.63 2.87
C PRO A 625 12.47 -10.11 3.22
N SER A 626 13.28 -10.39 4.24
CA SER A 626 13.52 -11.73 4.78
C SER A 626 12.40 -12.27 5.68
N GLY A 627 11.24 -11.62 5.75
CA GLY A 627 10.08 -12.09 6.54
C GLY A 627 10.24 -11.98 8.05
N GLY A 628 11.15 -11.13 8.54
CA GLY A 628 11.42 -10.97 9.98
C GLY A 628 10.48 -9.99 10.70
N ASN A 629 10.56 -10.00 12.03
CA ASN A 629 9.99 -8.94 12.86
C ASN A 629 10.78 -7.64 12.69
N THR A 630 10.09 -6.51 12.65
CA THR A 630 10.72 -5.18 12.71
C THR A 630 10.68 -4.68 14.15
N PRO A 631 11.81 -4.40 14.80
CA PRO A 631 11.81 -3.72 16.09
C PRO A 631 11.12 -2.35 15.96
N ILE A 632 10.21 -2.04 16.88
CA ILE A 632 9.50 -0.75 16.91
C ILE A 632 9.51 -0.14 18.32
N VAL A 633 9.51 1.18 18.37
CA VAL A 633 9.06 1.96 19.53
C VAL A 633 7.66 2.46 19.21
N LEU A 634 6.68 2.14 20.05
CA LEU A 634 5.27 2.48 19.89
C LEU A 634 4.81 3.41 21.01
N VAL A 635 4.37 4.61 20.66
CA VAL A 635 3.69 5.55 21.55
C VAL A 635 2.19 5.26 21.50
N THR A 636 1.59 5.02 22.66
CA THR A 636 0.16 4.77 22.83
C THR A 636 -0.44 5.70 23.89
N HIS A 637 -1.75 5.97 23.80
CA HIS A 637 -2.49 6.79 24.75
C HIS A 637 -3.75 6.03 25.20
N ALA A 638 -3.63 5.33 26.33
CA ALA A 638 -4.65 4.36 26.78
C ALA A 638 -6.02 4.99 27.07
N SER A 639 -6.04 6.21 27.64
CA SER A 639 -7.24 7.01 27.87
C SER A 639 -6.86 8.46 28.07
N SER A 640 -7.76 9.42 27.78
CA SER A 640 -7.49 10.88 27.85
C SER A 640 -7.03 11.39 29.23
N ASP A 641 -7.29 10.65 30.31
CA ASP A 641 -6.83 10.96 31.67
C ASP A 641 -5.42 10.43 32.00
N VAL A 642 -4.78 9.68 31.09
CA VAL A 642 -3.50 9.02 31.30
C VAL A 642 -2.49 9.55 30.29
N ALA A 643 -1.34 10.04 30.77
CA ALA A 643 -0.28 10.51 29.88
C ALA A 643 0.14 9.42 28.88
N PRO A 644 0.45 9.79 27.62
CA PRO A 644 0.90 8.83 26.62
C PRO A 644 2.21 8.16 27.05
N GLN A 645 2.38 6.90 26.65
CA GLN A 645 3.52 6.06 27.03
C GLN A 645 4.19 5.46 25.80
N ALA A 646 5.52 5.42 25.82
CA ALA A 646 6.31 4.73 24.81
C ALA A 646 6.58 3.28 25.23
N HIS A 647 6.49 2.36 24.28
CA HIS A 647 6.70 0.94 24.47
C HIS A 647 7.69 0.41 23.43
N ALA A 648 8.57 -0.50 23.83
CA ALA A 648 9.34 -1.32 22.90
C ALA A 648 8.51 -2.53 22.47
N GLY A 649 8.60 -2.90 21.19
CA GLY A 649 7.91 -4.06 20.64
C GLY A 649 8.48 -4.50 19.31
N SER A 650 7.73 -5.35 18.63
CA SER A 650 8.07 -5.84 17.30
C SER A 650 6.84 -5.85 16.40
N LEU A 651 6.94 -5.23 15.22
CA LEU A 651 5.96 -5.38 14.16
C LEU A 651 6.17 -6.72 13.48
N VAL A 652 5.23 -7.64 13.72
CA VAL A 652 5.25 -8.99 13.14
C VAL A 652 4.76 -8.95 11.68
N PRO A 653 5.26 -9.83 10.78
CA PRO A 653 4.82 -9.90 9.39
C PRO A 653 3.30 -9.96 9.19
N GLU A 654 2.60 -10.69 10.04
CA GLU A 654 1.16 -10.89 10.02
C GLU A 654 0.36 -9.60 10.27
N ALA A 655 0.99 -8.58 10.88
CA ALA A 655 0.36 -7.28 11.08
C ALA A 655 0.14 -6.53 9.75
N LYS A 656 0.85 -6.89 8.68
CA LYS A 656 0.69 -6.29 7.33
C LYS A 656 -0.69 -6.56 6.72
N SER A 657 -1.29 -7.71 7.04
CA SER A 657 -2.65 -8.06 6.61
C SER A 657 -3.71 -7.53 7.58
N LEU A 658 -3.31 -6.66 8.53
CA LEU A 658 -4.18 -6.09 9.55
C LEU A 658 -4.86 -7.17 10.42
N SER A 659 -4.17 -8.28 10.63
CA SER A 659 -4.66 -9.37 11.48
C SER A 659 -4.88 -8.87 12.90
N SER A 660 -6.13 -8.97 13.38
CA SER A 660 -6.49 -8.59 14.74
C SER A 660 -5.72 -9.41 15.79
N ASP A 661 -5.48 -10.69 15.53
CA ASP A 661 -4.68 -11.57 16.40
C ASP A 661 -3.21 -11.14 16.42
N ALA A 662 -2.67 -10.69 15.29
CA ALA A 662 -1.31 -10.17 15.22
C ALA A 662 -1.18 -8.89 16.07
N PHE A 663 -2.11 -7.94 15.95
CA PHE A 663 -2.11 -6.74 16.79
C PHE A 663 -2.30 -7.07 18.27
N ALA A 664 -3.22 -7.97 18.61
CA ALA A 664 -3.41 -8.40 20.00
C ALA A 664 -2.12 -9.01 20.58
N THR A 665 -1.42 -9.83 19.79
CA THR A 665 -0.12 -10.42 20.18
C THR A 665 0.95 -9.35 20.35
N MET A 666 0.99 -8.36 19.44
CA MET A 666 1.90 -7.23 19.57
C MET A 666 1.66 -6.47 20.88
N TYR A 667 0.41 -6.13 21.20
CA TYR A 667 0.08 -5.44 22.46
C TYR A 667 0.46 -6.23 23.71
N GLN A 668 0.27 -7.55 23.69
CA GLN A 668 0.64 -8.41 24.82
C GLN A 668 2.16 -8.51 25.03
N THR A 669 2.94 -8.20 24.00
CA THR A 669 4.41 -8.28 24.04
C THR A 669 5.07 -6.91 24.16
N LEU A 670 4.29 -5.82 24.18
CA LEU A 670 4.81 -4.48 24.44
C LEU A 670 5.36 -4.39 25.86
N VAL A 671 6.58 -3.87 25.96
CA VAL A 671 7.23 -3.55 27.23
C VAL A 671 7.37 -2.03 27.31
N PRO A 672 7.03 -1.37 28.43
CA PRO A 672 7.31 0.06 28.60
C PRO A 672 8.77 0.35 28.23
N LEU A 673 9.00 1.38 27.40
CA LEU A 673 10.32 1.64 26.85
C LEU A 673 11.35 1.91 27.97
N GLU A 674 10.93 2.54 29.06
CA GLU A 674 11.75 2.77 30.26
C GLU A 674 12.17 1.50 31.01
N ASP A 675 11.45 0.39 30.83
CA ASP A 675 11.76 -0.91 31.44
C ASP A 675 12.75 -1.73 30.60
N THR A 676 13.07 -1.28 29.39
CA THR A 676 14.00 -1.98 28.50
C THR A 676 15.43 -1.51 28.71
N ILE A 677 16.36 -2.46 28.88
CA ILE A 677 17.78 -2.17 29.18
C ILE A 677 18.51 -1.39 28.09
N GLU A 678 17.97 -1.39 26.87
CA GLU A 678 18.53 -0.71 25.71
C GLU A 678 18.16 0.77 25.67
N TYR A 679 17.22 1.22 26.49
CA TYR A 679 16.68 2.57 26.47
C TYR A 679 16.76 3.23 27.84
N THR A 680 17.09 4.52 27.88
CA THR A 680 17.16 5.34 29.09
C THR A 680 16.62 6.73 28.80
N ASP A 681 16.34 7.51 29.84
CA ASP A 681 15.89 8.91 29.70
C ASP A 681 14.63 9.06 28.83
N VAL A 682 13.72 8.07 28.94
CA VAL A 682 12.50 8.01 28.14
C VAL A 682 11.51 9.05 28.64
N SER A 683 10.99 9.88 27.73
CA SER A 683 9.86 10.75 27.99
C SER A 683 8.99 10.91 26.75
N VAL A 684 7.69 11.08 26.97
CA VAL A 684 6.72 11.45 25.94
C VAL A 684 6.06 12.73 26.40
N GLU A 685 6.39 13.84 25.74
CA GLU A 685 5.74 15.12 25.94
C GLU A 685 4.61 15.23 24.93
N ALA A 686 3.39 15.47 25.39
CA ALA A 686 2.26 15.70 24.51
C ALA A 686 1.44 16.89 25.01
N PRO A 687 0.78 17.63 24.11
CA PRO A 687 -0.14 18.69 24.49
C PRO A 687 -1.38 18.06 25.12
N MET A 688 -1.32 17.90 26.45
CA MET A 688 -2.47 17.46 27.21
C MET A 688 -3.48 18.59 27.20
N VAL A 689 -4.66 18.35 26.63
CA VAL A 689 -5.79 19.29 26.70
C VAL A 689 -6.12 19.49 28.18
N ASP A 690 -5.68 20.61 28.76
CA ASP A 690 -5.99 20.94 30.14
C ASP A 690 -7.52 21.06 30.24
N SER A 691 -8.16 20.04 30.85
CA SER A 691 -9.61 19.88 30.97
C SER A 691 -10.28 21.04 31.71
N SER A 692 -9.49 21.94 32.29
CA SER A 692 -9.93 23.18 32.92
C SER A 692 -10.15 24.36 31.95
N SER A 693 -9.78 24.26 30.66
CA SER A 693 -9.80 25.37 29.68
C SER A 693 -10.95 25.35 28.66
N THR A 694 -12.09 24.72 28.98
CA THR A 694 -13.25 24.51 28.09
C THR A 694 -14.02 25.77 27.64
N THR A 695 -13.45 26.98 27.66
CA THR A 695 -14.18 28.20 27.28
C THR A 695 -13.37 29.20 26.45
N ALA A 696 -13.00 28.86 25.22
CA ALA A 696 -13.08 29.74 24.04
C ALA A 696 -12.40 29.08 22.82
N VAL A 697 -13.17 28.78 21.78
CA VAL A 697 -12.68 28.46 20.45
C VAL A 697 -12.02 29.72 19.87
N GLY A 698 -10.69 29.80 19.99
CA GLY A 698 -9.86 30.86 19.41
C GLY A 698 -8.66 30.24 18.71
N ARG A 699 -8.89 29.71 17.50
CA ARG A 699 -7.86 29.13 16.62
C ARG A 699 -6.94 30.26 16.12
N ALA A 700 -5.80 30.48 16.79
CA ALA A 700 -4.63 31.22 16.25
C ALA A 700 -3.50 31.29 17.30
N SER A 701 -2.77 30.19 17.51
CA SER A 701 -1.37 30.24 17.99
C SER A 701 -0.64 28.96 17.58
N THR A 702 0.14 29.01 16.50
CA THR A 702 0.94 27.91 15.93
C THR A 702 2.23 27.66 16.73
N SER A 703 2.16 27.66 18.06
CA SER A 703 3.34 27.60 18.92
C SER A 703 3.36 26.31 19.73
N ALA A 704 3.93 25.23 19.18
CA ALA A 704 4.24 23.97 19.88
C ALA A 704 3.05 23.21 20.53
N GLU A 705 1.81 23.66 20.35
CA GLU A 705 0.63 23.10 21.04
C GLU A 705 0.08 21.82 20.39
N ASP A 706 0.56 21.39 19.23
CA ASP A 706 0.07 20.16 18.55
C ASP A 706 1.21 19.15 18.28
N THR A 707 2.34 19.27 18.98
CA THR A 707 3.51 18.40 18.78
C THR A 707 3.66 17.38 19.90
N VAL A 708 3.66 16.09 19.55
CA VAL A 708 4.08 15.02 20.47
C VAL A 708 5.57 14.78 20.31
N VAL A 709 6.32 14.87 21.40
CA VAL A 709 7.78 14.66 21.40
C VAL A 709 8.10 13.36 22.15
N LEU A 710 8.65 12.39 21.43
CA LEU A 710 9.24 11.18 22.00
C LEU A 710 10.74 11.38 22.18
N ASN A 711 11.22 11.40 23.41
CA ASN A 711 12.64 11.48 23.74
C ASN A 711 13.11 10.18 24.39
N PHE A 712 14.26 9.67 23.96
CA PHE A 712 14.95 8.55 24.61
C PHE A 712 16.44 8.52 24.25
N LYS A 713 17.22 7.83 25.07
CA LYS A 713 18.61 7.45 24.81
C LYS A 713 18.72 5.96 24.56
N GLN A 714 19.14 5.57 23.37
CA GLN A 714 19.34 4.17 22.99
C GLN A 714 20.81 3.77 23.15
N VAL A 715 21.08 2.67 23.87
CA VAL A 715 22.42 2.08 24.00
C VAL A 715 22.81 1.39 22.69
N VAL A 716 24.00 1.70 22.18
CA VAL A 716 24.55 1.09 20.96
C VAL A 716 26.00 0.64 21.16
N ASP A 717 26.47 -0.33 20.37
CA ASP A 717 27.83 -0.85 20.51
C ASP A 717 28.91 0.18 20.11
N SER A 718 28.59 0.98 19.09
CA SER A 718 29.40 2.05 18.52
C SER A 718 28.53 3.06 17.79
N LYS A 719 29.06 4.27 17.56
CA LYS A 719 28.45 5.28 16.69
C LYS A 719 28.07 4.68 15.32
N PRO A 720 26.78 4.65 14.94
CA PRO A 720 26.39 4.19 13.61
C PRO A 720 26.81 5.20 12.54
N GLU A 721 27.14 4.70 11.34
CA GLU A 721 27.32 5.55 10.15
C GLU A 721 25.98 6.00 9.59
N VAL A 722 24.99 5.12 9.61
CA VAL A 722 23.62 5.37 9.19
C VAL A 722 22.67 4.55 10.05
N MET A 723 21.52 5.13 10.37
CA MET A 723 20.40 4.41 10.98
C MET A 723 19.22 4.46 10.01
N TYR A 724 18.78 3.29 9.53
CA TYR A 724 17.60 3.17 8.67
C TYR A 724 16.36 3.07 9.54
N LEU A 725 15.51 4.08 9.45
CA LEU A 725 14.29 4.17 10.24
C LEU A 725 13.05 4.22 9.35
N MET A 726 11.92 3.94 9.97
CA MET A 726 10.60 4.22 9.43
C MET A 726 9.76 4.85 10.55
N TYR A 727 8.72 5.58 10.20
CA TYR A 727 7.70 5.97 11.17
C TYR A 727 6.31 5.70 10.61
N ALA A 728 5.33 5.64 11.51
CA ALA A 728 3.92 5.68 11.16
C ALA A 728 3.10 6.40 12.24
N ILE A 729 2.05 7.11 11.84
CA ILE A 729 1.12 7.83 12.70
C ILE A 729 -0.27 7.24 12.46
N GLY A 730 -0.92 6.74 13.50
CA GLY A 730 -2.24 6.15 13.49
C GLY A 730 -3.36 7.08 13.04
N SER A 731 -4.50 6.51 12.67
CA SER A 731 -5.77 7.24 12.59
C SER A 731 -6.60 7.16 13.88
N GLN A 732 -6.22 6.26 14.79
CA GLN A 732 -6.88 5.98 16.06
C GLN A 732 -5.83 5.75 17.15
N SER A 733 -6.23 5.65 18.42
CA SER A 733 -5.32 5.37 19.55
C SER A 733 -4.78 3.93 19.55
N GLN A 734 -5.47 3.01 18.87
CA GLN A 734 -5.07 1.62 18.72
C GLN A 734 -4.30 1.39 17.42
N LEU A 735 -3.10 0.83 17.53
CA LEU A 735 -2.30 0.26 16.45
C LEU A 735 -3.15 -0.48 15.44
N GLY A 736 -3.01 -0.08 14.19
CA GLY A 736 -3.80 -0.56 13.07
C GLY A 736 -3.55 0.33 11.87
N PHE A 737 -4.58 1.04 11.43
CA PHE A 737 -4.46 1.98 10.33
C PHE A 737 -3.63 3.21 10.70
N HIS A 738 -2.81 3.65 9.76
CA HIS A 738 -2.03 4.89 9.84
C HIS A 738 -2.56 5.91 8.85
N THR A 739 -2.51 7.18 9.25
CA THR A 739 -2.72 8.35 8.41
C THR A 739 -1.46 8.67 7.62
N THR A 740 -0.31 8.52 8.27
CA THR A 740 0.98 8.87 7.71
C THR A 740 2.04 7.80 7.97
N ARG A 741 2.92 7.51 7.01
CA ARG A 741 4.14 6.70 7.17
C ARG A 741 5.24 7.13 6.19
N ALA A 742 6.50 7.01 6.60
CA ALA A 742 7.61 7.08 5.66
C ALA A 742 8.84 6.32 6.17
N CYS A 743 9.77 6.06 5.25
CA CYS A 743 11.11 5.57 5.54
C CYS A 743 12.10 6.72 5.46
N PHE A 744 13.11 6.73 6.32
CA PHE A 744 14.17 7.73 6.31
C PHE A 744 15.48 7.19 6.87
N GLU A 745 16.52 8.01 6.80
CA GLU A 745 17.86 7.72 7.26
C GLU A 745 18.37 8.83 8.16
N VAL A 746 19.01 8.46 9.27
CA VAL A 746 19.77 9.40 10.10
C VAL A 746 21.25 9.13 9.85
N THR A 747 21.96 10.13 9.32
CA THR A 747 23.37 10.00 8.90
C THR A 747 24.33 10.89 9.70
N ASP A 748 23.80 11.84 10.47
CA ASP A 748 24.62 12.72 11.30
C ASP A 748 24.30 12.51 12.78
N PHE A 749 25.36 12.25 13.55
CA PHE A 749 25.31 11.99 14.98
C PHE A 749 26.44 12.80 15.64
N PRO A 750 26.28 14.12 15.82
CA PRO A 750 27.28 14.95 16.48
C PRO A 750 27.47 14.51 17.93
N SER A 751 28.57 14.91 18.57
CA SER A 751 28.76 14.62 20.00
C SER A 751 27.67 15.29 20.81
N CYS A 752 26.99 14.53 21.68
CA CYS A 752 26.00 15.10 22.56
C CYS A 752 26.60 16.21 23.43
N PRO A 753 25.84 17.29 23.72
CA PRO A 753 26.29 18.30 24.66
C PRO A 753 26.50 17.57 25.98
N SER A 754 27.74 17.53 26.46
CA SER A 754 27.99 16.97 27.78
C SER A 754 27.09 17.73 28.75
N SER A 755 26.28 17.00 29.50
CA SER A 755 25.56 17.56 30.64
C SER A 755 26.63 18.13 31.56
N GLN A 756 27.03 19.38 31.31
CA GLN A 756 27.84 20.14 32.22
C GLN A 756 26.94 20.29 33.43
N ASP A 757 27.15 19.37 34.36
CA ASP A 757 26.62 19.38 35.70
C ASP A 757 26.89 20.81 36.19
N ASN A 758 25.84 21.65 36.15
CA ASN A 758 25.91 23.08 36.41
C ASN A 758 26.06 23.29 37.92
N GLY A 759 27.01 22.59 38.54
CA GLY A 759 27.66 22.94 39.78
C GLY A 759 28.54 24.17 39.58
N VAL A 760 27.99 25.25 39.01
CA VAL A 760 28.50 26.59 39.28
C VAL A 760 28.12 26.87 40.74
N VAL A 761 29.00 26.42 41.65
CA VAL A 761 29.07 26.96 43.00
C VAL A 761 29.45 28.43 42.81
N ILE A 762 28.45 29.32 42.80
CA ILE A 762 28.66 30.74 42.99
C ILE A 762 29.15 30.88 44.43
N ASP A 763 30.46 30.95 44.61
CA ASP A 763 31.12 31.32 45.86
C ASP A 763 30.83 32.81 46.12
N ILE A 764 29.70 33.09 46.78
CA ILE A 764 29.38 34.41 47.31
C ILE A 764 30.23 34.58 48.56
N SER A 765 31.45 35.09 48.36
CA SER A 765 32.29 35.60 49.43
C SER A 765 31.66 36.87 50.02
N GLU A 766 31.73 36.91 51.34
CA GLU A 766 31.22 37.92 52.26
C GLU A 766 31.76 39.32 51.96
N ASP A 767 30.86 40.30 51.86
CA ASP A 767 31.14 41.69 52.22
C ASP A 767 30.05 42.13 53.23
N GLU A 768 30.40 42.13 54.51
CA GLU A 768 29.71 42.89 55.56
C GLU A 768 30.09 44.37 55.46
N GLU A 769 29.12 45.30 55.38
CA GLU A 769 29.07 46.47 56.29
C GLU A 769 27.74 47.28 56.19
N SER A 770 26.94 47.22 57.28
CA SER A 770 26.00 48.23 57.83
C SER A 770 24.81 48.75 56.96
N THR A 771 23.60 49.07 57.44
CA THR A 771 23.12 49.54 58.75
C THR A 771 21.57 49.42 58.82
N ASN A 772 21.06 49.06 60.02
CA ASN A 772 19.81 49.49 60.70
C ASN A 772 18.41 49.41 60.03
N GLY A 773 17.50 48.68 60.70
CA GLY A 773 16.06 48.99 60.73
C GLY A 773 15.15 47.86 61.23
N ALA A 774 14.55 48.03 62.42
CA ALA A 774 13.62 47.10 63.11
C ALA A 774 12.38 46.69 62.26
N THR A 775 11.65 45.58 62.47
CA THR A 775 10.86 45.19 63.67
C THR A 775 10.19 43.81 63.42
N GLN A 776 10.11 42.93 64.44
CA GLN A 776 9.12 41.83 64.74
C GLN A 776 8.67 40.86 63.59
N ALA A 777 8.52 39.55 63.77
CA ALA A 777 7.95 38.76 64.87
C ALA A 777 8.35 37.27 64.81
N SER A 778 8.17 36.58 65.95
CA SER A 778 8.24 35.13 66.21
C SER A 778 7.53 34.26 65.16
N SER A 779 7.86 32.99 64.93
CA SER A 779 8.07 31.87 65.86
C SER A 779 8.53 30.64 65.05
N GLY A 780 9.47 29.86 65.54
CA GLY A 780 9.15 28.48 65.93
C GLY A 780 10.02 27.43 65.22
N SER A 781 11.13 27.10 65.87
CA SER A 781 12.03 25.98 65.55
C SER A 781 11.42 24.64 66.00
N GLN A 782 11.60 23.58 65.19
CA GLN A 782 12.13 22.26 65.58
C GLN A 782 12.28 21.42 64.30
N ALA A 783 13.50 21.17 63.81
CA ALA A 783 14.43 20.12 64.24
C ALA A 783 14.09 18.73 63.65
N THR A 784 14.86 18.43 62.61
CA THR A 784 15.30 17.12 62.11
C THR A 784 15.18 15.91 63.05
N ALA A 785 14.69 14.80 62.51
CA ALA A 785 15.14 13.46 62.92
C ALA A 785 15.09 12.51 61.71
N SER A 786 16.26 12.24 61.14
CA SER A 786 16.50 11.09 60.26
C SER A 786 16.36 9.80 61.07
N ILE A 787 15.57 8.85 60.59
CA ILE A 787 15.56 7.48 61.09
C ILE A 787 15.90 6.54 59.94
N THR A 788 17.14 6.06 59.98
CA THR A 788 17.63 4.90 59.26
C THR A 788 17.07 3.65 59.93
N ILE A 789 16.34 2.79 59.20
CA ILE A 789 16.09 1.42 59.63
C ILE A 789 16.58 0.49 58.52
N ALA A 790 17.55 -0.35 58.89
CA ALA A 790 18.08 -1.43 58.09
C ALA A 790 17.73 -2.77 58.77
N LEU A 791 17.54 -3.80 57.94
CA LEU A 791 17.50 -5.25 58.22
C LEU A 791 16.28 -5.73 59.06
N THR A 792 15.61 -6.84 58.76
CA THR A 792 16.12 -8.16 58.34
C THR A 792 14.98 -9.08 57.85
N LEU A 793 15.36 -10.09 57.06
CA LEU A 793 14.57 -11.23 56.57
C LEU A 793 13.70 -11.95 57.62
N ALA A 794 12.57 -12.51 57.15
CA ALA A 794 12.17 -13.90 57.46
C ALA A 794 11.18 -14.45 56.42
N MET A 795 11.51 -15.63 55.88
CA MET A 795 10.61 -16.51 55.13
C MET A 795 9.50 -17.07 56.04
N ALA A 796 8.30 -17.30 55.48
CA ALA A 796 7.57 -18.56 55.62
C ALA A 796 6.33 -18.60 54.70
N ALA A 797 6.17 -19.71 54.00
CA ALA A 797 5.07 -20.09 53.13
C ALA A 797 3.78 -20.48 53.90
N LEU A 798 2.60 -20.34 53.27
CA LEU A 798 1.68 -21.45 52.90
C LEU A 798 0.27 -20.94 52.48
N VAL A 799 -0.13 -21.32 51.26
CA VAL A 799 -1.36 -22.06 50.85
C VAL A 799 -2.75 -21.39 50.81
N ALA A 800 -3.35 -21.54 49.61
CA ALA A 800 -4.77 -21.66 49.20
C ALA A 800 -5.67 -20.41 49.19
N PHE A 801 -5.91 -19.85 48.00
CA PHE A 801 -7.02 -20.19 47.12
C PHE A 801 -6.71 -19.79 45.68
#